data_AF-A0A508U1P0-F1
#
_entry.id   AF-A0A508U1P0-F1
#
_cell.length_a   1.000
_cell.length_b   1.000
_cell.length_c   1.000
_cell.angle_alpha   90.00
_cell.angle_beta   90.00
_cell.angle_gamma   90.00
#
_symmetry.space_group_name_H-M   'P 1'
#
loop_
_entity.id
_entity.type
_entity.pdbx_description
1 polymer ?
#
loop_
_entity_poly.entity_id
_entity_poly.type
_entity_poly.pdbx_seq_one_letter_code
_entity_poly.pdbx_strand_id
1 'polypeptide(L)'
;MVASSYRVSIDAIPRQNQREVWREALGGLLLDCQLPESGPFQFGELTSKRSTSGAQLVLLRSSEQQIVCSGHAASAAAPARVAIIFHGYGRGSIASGQRSCEFADNDVSVCDLQSAWRMTLREDFEILLLELPRERLLGRLGHNRLRLPIVLGATIAAAAVRPVMRTLGGNFAILDKADLATAEVAVTELVAGALLGETRLDAETMTQVQAGHLRRVDAAIEAQLGNPGLTIADIARQEGLSQRYLQRLFERQNTTFSAYLRERRLERCCNDLIDPNYADQRIAAISYRWGFSDQAHFSRMFSATYGTSPRQFRKAVPRDQETARTRGRPRLMRGTATVLRLAPGAAPQEIARQEPIAPAEPPAAPPDVRVSSHHHLKVSRDTTHWGYLSRTIPPVMCVESGALVTIETLTQHAFDDYERMIKGDPGAESVFHWTAERKSVERRGAGPMDGSIFGRGAGEGFGVHICTGPIHVRGAEPGDVLEVQITDIWPRPCANPAFAGKSFGSNAAAWWGFQYNDLIDPPGKRETITIFETDARAETAHALYSYRWTPQTDPFGVRHDTMDYPGVPVDHATIEKRVGVLAGVRVPARLHFGFMAVAPRESELVDSIPPGYFGGNVDNWRATKGTTLYLPVAVPGALFSIGDPHFAQGDGEINGTALELSLTGQFRLILHKSGQATKPHLEGLGHPLLETAEEWILHGFSYGNYLRELGRNAQSEIYQRSSVDLALRNAFRATRKFLMECYRLSEDEALALISLGVDFGVTQVADGNWGVHAIVRKTMFGQAAGA
;
A
#
# COMPACT_ATOMS: atom_id res chain seq x y z
N MET A 1 -5.44 3.74 29.05
CA MET A 1 -4.41 3.68 28.00
C MET A 1 -5.06 3.87 26.64
N VAL A 2 -4.66 4.93 25.93
CA VAL A 2 -4.97 5.17 24.52
C VAL A 2 -4.63 3.88 23.75
N ALA A 3 -5.43 3.49 22.76
CA ALA A 3 -5.01 2.38 21.89
C ALA A 3 -3.75 2.83 21.16
N SER A 4 -2.61 2.29 21.55
CA SER A 4 -1.34 2.50 20.87
C SER A 4 -1.36 1.70 19.59
N SER A 5 -1.86 2.32 18.51
CA SER A 5 -1.40 1.93 17.19
C SER A 5 0.07 2.31 17.10
N TYR A 6 0.95 1.35 16.86
CA TYR A 6 2.35 1.63 16.59
C TYR A 6 2.70 1.04 15.22
N ARG A 7 3.51 1.79 14.47
CA ARG A 7 4.02 1.43 13.15
C ARG A 7 5.53 1.47 13.22
N VAL A 8 6.17 0.36 12.89
CA VAL A 8 7.61 0.23 12.70
C VAL A 8 7.86 0.03 11.22
N SER A 9 8.76 0.82 10.63
CA SER A 9 9.26 0.61 9.26
C SER A 9 10.77 0.80 9.31
N ILE A 10 11.52 -0.21 8.88
CA ILE A 10 12.99 -0.20 8.95
C ILE A 10 13.62 0.76 7.95
N ASP A 11 12.91 1.12 6.87
CA ASP A 11 13.43 1.97 5.80
C ASP A 11 13.84 3.35 6.34
N ALA A 12 13.14 3.79 7.39
CA ALA A 12 13.33 5.03 8.14
C ALA A 12 14.31 4.92 9.33
N ILE A 13 14.96 3.77 9.51
CA ILE A 13 15.87 3.46 10.61
C ILE A 13 17.30 3.32 10.06
N PRO A 14 18.33 3.82 10.78
CA PRO A 14 19.72 3.64 10.37
C PRO A 14 20.08 2.16 10.15
N ARG A 15 20.80 1.85 9.06
CA ARG A 15 21.12 0.47 8.60
C ARG A 15 21.63 -0.45 9.71
N GLN A 16 22.56 0.04 10.52
CA GLN A 16 23.17 -0.70 11.63
C GLN A 16 22.15 -1.15 12.69
N ASN A 17 21.03 -0.42 12.84
CA ASN A 17 19.99 -0.69 13.83
C ASN A 17 18.78 -1.45 13.24
N GLN A 18 18.65 -1.54 11.89
CA GLN A 18 17.46 -2.11 11.24
C GLN A 18 17.16 -3.54 11.70
N ARG A 19 18.19 -4.40 11.77
CA ARG A 19 18.02 -5.81 12.20
C ARG A 19 17.58 -5.90 13.65
N GLU A 20 18.13 -5.07 14.53
CA GLU A 20 17.78 -5.05 15.96
C GLU A 20 16.36 -4.54 16.18
N VAL A 21 16.02 -3.39 15.60
CA VAL A 21 14.68 -2.79 15.71
C VAL A 21 13.60 -3.72 15.15
N TRP A 22 13.90 -4.45 14.07
CA TRP A 22 12.96 -5.44 13.53
C TRP A 22 12.77 -6.63 14.45
N ARG A 23 13.85 -7.18 15.03
CA ARG A 23 13.75 -8.24 16.04
C ARG A 23 12.98 -7.77 17.26
N GLU A 24 13.19 -6.54 17.72
CA GLU A 24 12.46 -5.96 18.85
C GLU A 24 10.96 -5.79 18.53
N ALA A 25 10.64 -5.31 17.33
CA ALA A 25 9.26 -5.14 16.88
C ALA A 25 8.51 -6.48 16.80
N LEU A 26 9.16 -7.54 16.30
CA LEU A 26 8.62 -8.91 16.34
C LEU A 26 8.58 -9.48 17.76
N GLY A 27 9.56 -9.16 18.60
CA GLY A 27 9.62 -9.53 20.02
C GLY A 27 8.41 -9.02 20.80
N GLY A 28 7.91 -7.82 20.45
CA GLY A 28 6.65 -7.28 20.95
C GLY A 28 5.40 -8.12 20.62
N LEU A 29 5.51 -9.08 19.70
CA LEU A 29 4.48 -10.05 19.32
C LEU A 29 4.77 -11.47 19.83
N LEU A 30 5.77 -11.63 20.72
CA LEU A 30 6.27 -12.94 21.17
C LEU A 30 6.85 -13.79 20.04
N LEU A 31 7.34 -13.13 18.98
CA LEU A 31 8.00 -13.72 17.83
C LEU A 31 9.45 -13.26 17.77
N ASP A 32 10.29 -14.07 17.14
CA ASP A 32 11.66 -13.72 16.78
C ASP A 32 11.85 -13.93 15.27
N CYS A 33 12.97 -13.50 14.71
CA CYS A 33 13.30 -13.76 13.32
C CYS A 33 14.75 -14.18 13.10
N GLN A 34 14.95 -14.98 12.07
CA GLN A 34 16.25 -15.24 11.48
C GLN A 34 16.25 -14.63 10.07
N LEU A 35 16.95 -13.52 9.94
CA LEU A 35 17.19 -12.84 8.67
C LEU A 35 18.37 -13.51 7.94
N PRO A 36 18.40 -13.52 6.60
CA PRO A 36 19.55 -13.99 5.84
C PRO A 36 20.88 -13.37 6.33
N GLU A 37 21.92 -14.19 6.49
CA GLU A 37 23.23 -13.75 6.98
C GLU A 37 23.98 -12.90 5.94
N SER A 38 23.79 -13.20 4.66
CA SER A 38 24.38 -12.47 3.54
C SER A 38 23.40 -11.45 2.95
N GLY A 39 23.83 -10.20 2.85
CA GLY A 39 23.10 -9.12 2.17
C GLY A 39 22.40 -8.12 3.09
N PRO A 40 22.05 -6.94 2.55
CA PRO A 40 21.33 -5.91 3.30
C PRO A 40 19.91 -6.40 3.61
N PHE A 41 19.43 -6.10 4.81
CA PHE A 41 18.03 -6.33 5.15
C PHE A 41 17.17 -5.36 4.34
N GLN A 42 16.45 -5.88 3.35
CA GLN A 42 15.87 -5.06 2.30
C GLN A 42 14.65 -4.27 2.75
N PHE A 43 13.79 -4.88 3.56
CA PHE A 43 12.48 -4.32 3.88
C PHE A 43 11.84 -5.01 5.09
N GLY A 44 11.17 -4.23 5.93
CA GLY A 44 10.42 -4.68 7.10
C GLY A 44 9.48 -3.58 7.58
N GLU A 45 8.18 -3.88 7.60
CA GLU A 45 7.12 -3.03 8.10
C GLU A 45 6.15 -3.82 8.98
N LEU A 46 5.82 -3.25 10.14
CA LEU A 46 4.89 -3.81 11.11
C LEU A 46 3.97 -2.69 11.58
N THR A 47 2.67 -2.85 11.35
CA THR A 47 1.65 -1.96 11.92
C THR A 47 0.69 -2.77 12.78
N SER A 48 0.46 -2.33 14.01
CA SER A 48 -0.39 -3.02 14.97
C SER A 48 -1.56 -2.17 15.43
N LYS A 49 -2.73 -2.78 15.59
CA LYS A 49 -3.93 -2.22 16.22
C LYS A 49 -4.42 -3.16 17.31
N ARG A 50 -4.87 -2.60 18.44
CA ARG A 50 -5.40 -3.38 19.58
C ARG A 50 -6.89 -3.11 19.77
N SER A 51 -7.67 -4.16 19.93
CA SER A 51 -9.10 -4.09 20.24
C SER A 51 -9.34 -3.75 21.72
N THR A 52 -10.60 -3.48 22.08
CA THR A 52 -11.01 -3.35 23.49
C THR A 52 -10.98 -4.67 24.25
N SER A 53 -11.11 -5.80 23.56
CA SER A 53 -11.03 -7.16 24.11
C SER A 53 -9.60 -7.63 24.38
N GLY A 54 -8.60 -6.84 23.99
CA GLY A 54 -7.17 -7.18 24.11
C GLY A 54 -6.58 -7.94 22.93
N ALA A 55 -7.39 -8.32 21.95
CA ALA A 55 -6.93 -8.89 20.68
C ALA A 55 -6.07 -7.89 19.92
N GLN A 56 -5.09 -8.42 19.18
CA GLN A 56 -4.13 -7.62 18.45
C GLN A 56 -4.18 -8.01 16.98
N LEU A 57 -4.44 -7.03 16.11
CA LEU A 57 -4.36 -7.19 14.67
C LEU A 57 -3.08 -6.53 14.19
N VAL A 58 -2.24 -7.30 13.52
CA VAL A 58 -0.95 -6.85 13.01
C VAL A 58 -0.91 -7.08 11.51
N LEU A 59 -0.58 -6.04 10.77
CA LEU A 59 -0.17 -6.14 9.38
C LEU A 59 1.36 -6.13 9.34
N LEU A 60 1.95 -7.21 8.85
CA LEU A 60 3.39 -7.45 8.78
C LEU A 60 3.78 -7.62 7.32
N ARG A 61 4.79 -6.90 6.85
CA ARG A 61 5.35 -7.04 5.50
C ARG A 61 6.86 -7.00 5.56
N SER A 62 7.53 -7.86 4.83
CA SER A 62 9.00 -7.93 4.87
C SER A 62 9.54 -8.76 3.73
N SER A 63 10.86 -8.70 3.53
CA SER A 63 11.57 -9.64 2.66
C SER A 63 11.65 -11.05 3.28
N GLU A 64 12.12 -12.01 2.48
CA GLU A 64 12.39 -13.40 2.90
C GLU A 64 13.10 -13.48 4.25
N GLN A 65 12.60 -14.36 5.12
CA GLN A 65 13.17 -14.60 6.45
C GLN A 65 12.51 -15.82 7.09
N GLN A 66 13.02 -16.23 8.25
CA GLN A 66 12.30 -17.13 9.14
C GLN A 66 11.72 -16.36 10.32
N ILE A 67 10.46 -16.62 10.64
CA ILE A 67 9.81 -16.16 11.87
C ILE A 67 9.74 -17.34 12.83
N VAL A 68 10.21 -17.15 14.05
CA VAL A 68 10.30 -18.20 15.07
C VAL A 68 9.46 -17.82 16.27
N CYS A 69 8.66 -18.75 16.77
CA CYS A 69 8.10 -18.66 18.11
C CYS A 69 8.77 -19.72 18.97
N SER A 70 9.42 -19.32 20.06
CA SER A 70 10.09 -20.25 20.99
C SER A 70 9.12 -20.97 21.92
N GLY A 71 7.83 -20.61 21.88
CA GLY A 71 6.80 -21.09 22.80
C GLY A 71 6.93 -20.44 24.18
N HIS A 72 5.93 -19.66 24.57
CA HIS A 72 5.92 -19.00 25.87
C HIS A 72 5.00 -19.74 26.84
N ALA A 73 5.54 -20.14 28.00
CA ALA A 73 4.73 -20.73 29.07
C ALA A 73 3.66 -19.74 29.54
N ALA A 74 2.42 -20.22 29.72
CA ALA A 74 1.38 -19.42 30.32
C ALA A 74 1.84 -18.96 31.72
N SER A 75 1.94 -17.65 31.92
CA SER A 75 2.09 -17.09 33.26
C SER A 75 0.71 -16.87 33.86
N ALA A 76 0.57 -16.91 35.19
CA ALA A 76 -0.67 -16.53 35.87
C ALA A 76 -1.13 -15.09 35.53
N ALA A 77 -0.22 -14.24 35.00
CA ALA A 77 -0.49 -12.88 34.59
C ALA A 77 -0.82 -12.70 33.09
N ALA A 78 -0.60 -13.70 32.22
CA ALA A 78 -0.80 -13.58 30.77
C ALA A 78 -1.46 -14.84 30.18
N PRO A 79 -2.70 -14.74 29.66
CA PRO A 79 -3.44 -15.89 29.16
C PRO A 79 -2.79 -16.48 27.90
N ALA A 80 -2.99 -17.77 27.68
CA ALA A 80 -2.59 -18.47 26.47
C ALA A 80 -3.14 -17.78 25.21
N ARG A 81 -2.36 -17.68 24.13
CA ARG A 81 -2.74 -16.95 22.90
C ARG A 81 -2.53 -17.81 21.66
N VAL A 82 -3.39 -17.58 20.67
CA VAL A 82 -3.34 -18.23 19.35
C VAL A 82 -3.21 -17.13 18.30
N ALA A 83 -2.37 -17.38 17.30
CA ALA A 83 -2.23 -16.53 16.12
C ALA A 83 -3.00 -17.14 14.95
N ILE A 84 -3.95 -16.39 14.41
CA ILE A 84 -4.59 -16.65 13.12
C ILE A 84 -3.88 -15.77 12.11
N ILE A 85 -3.19 -16.41 11.17
CA ILE A 85 -2.26 -15.77 10.25
C ILE A 85 -2.84 -15.93 8.85
N PHE A 86 -3.24 -14.81 8.24
CA PHE A 86 -3.60 -14.77 6.83
C PHE A 86 -2.37 -14.35 6.03
N HIS A 87 -1.96 -15.20 5.09
CA HIS A 87 -0.84 -14.95 4.18
C HIS A 87 -1.38 -14.18 2.98
N GLY A 88 -1.29 -12.85 2.98
CA GLY A 88 -1.84 -12.02 1.89
C GLY A 88 -1.17 -12.33 0.55
N TYR A 89 0.16 -12.31 0.56
CA TYR A 89 1.03 -12.86 -0.48
C TYR A 89 2.31 -13.40 0.15
N GLY A 90 2.98 -14.31 -0.55
CA GLY A 90 4.22 -14.92 -0.13
C GLY A 90 4.03 -16.39 0.22
N ARG A 91 4.96 -17.22 -0.23
CA ARG A 91 4.96 -18.67 -0.05
C ARG A 91 5.95 -19.10 1.02
N GLY A 92 5.60 -20.19 1.69
CA GLY A 92 6.43 -20.69 2.76
C GLY A 92 5.90 -21.95 3.42
N SER A 93 6.55 -22.28 4.53
CA SER A 93 6.18 -23.43 5.34
C SER A 93 6.18 -23.09 6.81
N ILE A 94 5.37 -23.78 7.59
CA ILE A 94 5.36 -23.71 9.04
C ILE A 94 5.58 -25.09 9.64
N ALA A 95 6.53 -25.19 10.56
CA ALA A 95 6.94 -26.43 11.19
C ALA A 95 6.92 -26.36 12.71
N SER A 96 6.50 -27.44 13.35
CA SER A 96 6.60 -27.66 14.80
C SER A 96 6.86 -29.13 15.09
N GLY A 97 8.00 -29.43 15.73
CA GLY A 97 8.46 -30.81 15.93
C GLY A 97 8.62 -31.55 14.59
N GLN A 98 7.94 -32.70 14.44
CA GLN A 98 7.96 -33.51 13.22
C GLN A 98 6.92 -33.07 12.17
N ARG A 99 6.07 -32.09 12.48
CA ARG A 99 5.01 -31.63 11.58
C ARG A 99 5.49 -30.42 10.77
N SER A 100 5.19 -30.43 9.47
CA SER A 100 5.38 -29.30 8.56
C SER A 100 4.13 -29.12 7.70
N CYS A 101 3.73 -27.87 7.44
CA CYS A 101 2.63 -27.51 6.56
C CYS A 101 3.11 -26.41 5.60
N GLU A 102 2.87 -26.56 4.29
CA GLU A 102 3.12 -25.50 3.31
C GLU A 102 1.90 -24.58 3.23
N PHE A 103 2.14 -23.31 2.91
CA PHE A 103 1.10 -22.31 2.62
C PHE A 103 1.47 -21.52 1.36
N ALA A 104 0.45 -20.98 0.71
CA ALA A 104 0.57 -20.07 -0.41
C ALA A 104 -0.32 -18.83 -0.20
N ASP A 105 -0.36 -17.97 -1.23
CA ASP A 105 -1.13 -16.74 -1.20
C ASP A 105 -2.59 -16.98 -0.81
N ASN A 106 -3.06 -16.17 0.12
CA ASN A 106 -4.40 -16.14 0.71
C ASN A 106 -4.75 -17.35 1.59
N ASP A 107 -3.79 -18.20 1.92
CA ASP A 107 -4.02 -19.24 2.91
C ASP A 107 -4.10 -18.65 4.32
N VAL A 108 -4.74 -19.40 5.21
CA VAL A 108 -4.85 -19.06 6.63
C VAL A 108 -4.22 -20.17 7.44
N SER A 109 -3.23 -19.85 8.25
CA SER A 109 -2.65 -20.76 9.22
C SER A 109 -3.03 -20.40 10.65
N VAL A 110 -3.14 -21.40 11.50
CA VAL A 110 -3.43 -21.25 12.93
C VAL A 110 -2.27 -21.83 13.73
N CYS A 111 -1.72 -21.03 14.64
CA CYS A 111 -0.52 -21.37 15.41
C CYS A 111 -0.73 -21.09 16.89
N ASP A 112 -0.20 -21.95 17.75
CA ASP A 112 -0.20 -21.71 19.20
C ASP A 112 1.05 -20.91 19.59
N LEU A 113 0.89 -19.76 20.25
CA LEU A 113 2.04 -18.95 20.70
C LEU A 113 2.72 -19.55 21.95
N GLN A 114 2.17 -20.63 22.51
CA GLN A 114 2.76 -21.38 23.62
C GLN A 114 3.65 -22.53 23.15
N SER A 115 3.52 -22.95 21.90
CA SER A 115 4.31 -24.04 21.33
C SER A 115 5.44 -23.49 20.48
N ALA A 116 6.57 -24.19 20.46
CA ALA A 116 7.67 -23.82 19.58
C ALA A 116 7.31 -24.14 18.12
N TRP A 117 7.39 -23.15 17.23
CA TRP A 117 7.21 -23.33 15.80
C TRP A 117 8.09 -22.36 15.01
N ARG A 118 8.40 -22.73 13.77
CA ARG A 118 9.17 -21.92 12.82
C ARG A 118 8.39 -21.80 11.53
N MET A 119 8.29 -20.58 11.01
CA MET A 119 7.70 -20.24 9.73
C MET A 119 8.78 -19.72 8.80
N THR A 120 8.98 -20.37 7.65
CA THR A 120 10.00 -20.02 6.64
C THR A 120 9.32 -19.34 5.47
N LEU A 121 9.65 -18.07 5.21
CA LEU A 121 9.12 -17.26 4.11
C LEU A 121 10.22 -17.18 3.05
N ARG A 122 9.92 -17.66 1.84
CA ARG A 122 10.91 -17.86 0.77
C ARG A 122 10.98 -16.70 -0.23
N GLU A 123 10.15 -15.69 -0.03
CA GLU A 123 10.03 -14.51 -0.88
C GLU A 123 9.49 -13.33 -0.04
N ASP A 124 9.37 -12.15 -0.65
CA ASP A 124 8.69 -11.01 -0.05
C ASP A 124 7.25 -11.41 0.32
N PHE A 125 6.80 -11.01 1.50
CA PHE A 125 5.50 -11.44 2.03
C PHE A 125 4.69 -10.33 2.68
N GLU A 126 3.38 -10.56 2.78
CA GLU A 126 2.44 -9.84 3.62
C GLU A 126 1.66 -10.83 4.48
N ILE A 127 1.62 -10.57 5.78
CA ILE A 127 0.87 -11.34 6.75
C ILE A 127 -0.06 -10.41 7.53
N LEU A 128 -1.34 -10.78 7.59
CA LEU A 128 -2.27 -10.24 8.56
C LEU A 128 -2.42 -11.24 9.72
N LEU A 129 -1.85 -10.90 10.87
CA LEU A 129 -1.90 -11.70 12.08
C LEU A 129 -2.99 -11.16 13.01
N LEU A 130 -3.95 -12.00 13.35
CA LEU A 130 -4.92 -11.75 14.42
C LEU A 130 -4.57 -12.63 15.62
N GLU A 131 -4.18 -11.99 16.71
CA GLU A 131 -3.86 -12.62 17.98
C GLU A 131 -5.04 -12.55 18.94
N LEU A 132 -5.47 -13.70 19.45
CA LEU A 132 -6.59 -13.80 20.40
C LEU A 132 -6.31 -14.78 21.54
N PRO A 133 -6.99 -14.65 22.70
CA PRO A 133 -6.89 -15.63 23.78
C PRO A 133 -7.32 -17.03 23.32
N ARG A 134 -6.49 -18.03 23.61
CA ARG A 134 -6.66 -19.44 23.23
C ARG A 134 -8.01 -20.01 23.68
N GLU A 135 -8.48 -19.60 24.85
CA GLU A 135 -9.77 -20.01 25.43
C GLU A 135 -10.96 -19.65 24.55
N ARG A 136 -10.91 -18.53 23.81
CA ARG A 136 -11.99 -18.14 22.88
C ARG A 136 -12.12 -19.15 21.74
N LEU A 137 -11.01 -19.69 21.27
CA LEU A 137 -11.02 -20.71 20.24
C LEU A 137 -11.41 -22.08 20.85
N LEU A 138 -10.81 -22.46 21.99
CA LEU A 138 -11.10 -23.73 22.66
C LEU A 138 -12.55 -23.89 23.10
N GLY A 139 -13.18 -22.83 23.62
CA GLY A 139 -14.59 -22.86 24.01
C GLY A 139 -15.54 -23.26 22.87
N ARG A 140 -15.11 -23.11 21.62
CA ARG A 140 -15.87 -23.49 20.42
C ARG A 140 -15.50 -24.88 19.89
N LEU A 141 -14.32 -25.39 20.24
CA LEU A 141 -13.77 -26.66 19.75
C LEU A 141 -14.12 -27.85 20.66
N GLY A 142 -14.50 -27.59 21.93
CA GLY A 142 -14.81 -28.62 22.92
C GLY A 142 -13.58 -29.45 23.31
N HIS A 143 -13.79 -30.73 23.67
CA HIS A 143 -12.70 -31.66 24.06
C HIS A 143 -11.81 -32.14 22.91
N ASN A 144 -11.95 -31.59 21.69
CA ASN A 144 -11.14 -31.98 20.56
C ASN A 144 -9.69 -31.52 20.76
N ARG A 145 -8.76 -32.49 20.84
CA ARG A 145 -7.33 -32.21 20.90
C ARG A 145 -6.83 -31.76 19.53
N LEU A 146 -6.78 -30.45 19.30
CA LEU A 146 -6.12 -29.89 18.13
C LEU A 146 -4.60 -30.00 18.24
N ARG A 147 -3.96 -30.41 17.15
CA ARG A 147 -2.51 -30.28 16.96
C ARG A 147 -2.28 -29.07 16.05
N LEU A 148 -1.71 -28.00 16.59
CA LEU A 148 -1.24 -26.83 15.86
C LEU A 148 0.29 -26.94 15.64
N PRO A 149 0.88 -26.31 14.62
CA PRO A 149 0.27 -25.46 13.61
C PRO A 149 -0.54 -26.27 12.56
N ILE A 150 -1.45 -25.58 11.89
CA ILE A 150 -2.22 -26.11 10.75
C ILE A 150 -2.49 -25.00 9.74
N VAL A 151 -2.44 -25.33 8.45
CA VAL A 151 -2.95 -24.48 7.37
C VAL A 151 -4.37 -24.95 7.06
N LEU A 152 -5.36 -24.05 7.13
CA LEU A 152 -6.77 -24.39 6.99
C LEU A 152 -7.08 -24.82 5.54
N GLY A 153 -7.65 -26.02 5.38
CA GLY A 153 -7.92 -26.68 4.10
C GLY A 153 -9.28 -26.35 3.49
N ALA A 154 -9.85 -27.30 2.73
CA ALA A 154 -10.98 -27.09 1.81
C ALA A 154 -12.39 -27.07 2.46
N THR A 155 -12.49 -26.78 3.76
CA THR A 155 -13.80 -26.63 4.39
C THR A 155 -14.47 -25.31 3.95
N ILE A 156 -15.80 -25.28 3.88
CA ILE A 156 -16.56 -24.05 3.57
C ILE A 156 -16.21 -22.93 4.56
N ALA A 157 -16.02 -23.29 5.83
CA ALA A 157 -15.63 -22.34 6.86
C ALA A 157 -14.23 -21.76 6.60
N ALA A 158 -13.24 -22.59 6.24
CA ALA A 158 -11.91 -22.12 5.84
C ALA A 158 -11.95 -21.22 4.60
N ALA A 159 -12.78 -21.57 3.59
CA ALA A 159 -13.00 -20.72 2.43
C ALA A 159 -13.61 -19.35 2.78
N ALA A 160 -14.47 -19.30 3.81
CA ALA A 160 -15.11 -18.06 4.27
C ALA A 160 -14.20 -17.16 5.13
N VAL A 161 -13.20 -17.71 5.83
CA VAL A 161 -12.23 -16.88 6.61
C VAL A 161 -11.41 -15.97 5.69
N ARG A 162 -10.95 -16.49 4.55
CA ARG A 162 -10.05 -15.81 3.62
C ARG A 162 -10.55 -14.42 3.18
N PRO A 163 -11.78 -14.25 2.64
CA PRO A 163 -12.27 -12.94 2.24
C PRO A 163 -12.46 -11.96 3.42
N VAL A 164 -12.80 -12.46 4.61
CA VAL A 164 -12.91 -11.62 5.82
C VAL A 164 -11.54 -11.07 6.20
N MET A 165 -10.52 -11.93 6.31
CA MET A 165 -9.15 -11.52 6.62
C MET A 165 -8.60 -10.57 5.56
N ARG A 166 -8.83 -10.86 4.27
CA ARG A 166 -8.43 -9.96 3.17
C ARG A 166 -9.07 -8.56 3.31
N THR A 167 -10.36 -8.51 3.62
CA THR A 167 -11.08 -7.23 3.83
C THR A 167 -10.49 -6.43 4.98
N LEU A 168 -10.10 -7.10 6.07
CA LEU A 168 -9.44 -6.44 7.20
C LEU A 168 -8.06 -5.90 6.82
N GLY A 169 -7.27 -6.67 6.06
CA GLY A 169 -5.97 -6.24 5.57
C GLY A 169 -6.04 -5.00 4.68
N GLY A 170 -6.92 -5.02 3.67
CA GLY A 170 -7.08 -3.89 2.73
C GLY A 170 -7.57 -2.60 3.38
N ASN A 171 -8.36 -2.71 4.45
CA ASN A 171 -8.92 -1.57 5.18
C ASN A 171 -8.16 -1.24 6.48
N PHE A 172 -7.00 -1.87 6.72
CA PHE A 172 -6.32 -1.81 8.01
C PHE A 172 -6.14 -0.39 8.55
N ALA A 173 -5.78 0.57 7.68
CA ALA A 173 -5.55 1.97 8.03
C ALA A 173 -6.80 2.64 8.66
N ILE A 174 -7.99 2.37 8.10
CA ILE A 174 -9.24 3.02 8.49
C ILE A 174 -10.03 2.24 9.55
N LEU A 175 -9.70 0.96 9.81
CA LEU A 175 -10.38 0.15 10.83
C LEU A 175 -10.39 0.84 12.20
N ASP A 176 -11.57 0.94 12.80
CA ASP A 176 -11.74 1.38 14.17
C ASP A 176 -11.79 0.21 15.16
N LYS A 177 -12.00 0.52 16.45
CA LYS A 177 -12.03 -0.49 17.51
C LYS A 177 -13.25 -1.40 17.44
N ALA A 178 -14.39 -0.89 16.99
CA ALA A 178 -15.63 -1.63 16.89
C ALA A 178 -15.60 -2.59 15.68
N ASP A 179 -15.02 -2.13 14.57
CA ASP A 179 -14.77 -2.98 13.40
C ASP A 179 -13.89 -4.17 13.79
N LEU A 180 -12.79 -3.91 14.51
CA LEU A 180 -11.89 -4.96 14.95
C LEU A 180 -12.53 -5.94 15.94
N ALA A 181 -13.36 -5.46 16.88
CA ALA A 181 -14.08 -6.34 17.80
C ALA A 181 -15.08 -7.25 17.08
N THR A 182 -15.76 -6.74 16.06
CA THR A 182 -16.68 -7.51 15.21
C THR A 182 -15.94 -8.56 14.39
N ALA A 183 -14.83 -8.15 13.77
CA ALA A 183 -13.95 -9.00 13.02
C ALA A 183 -13.39 -10.15 13.85
N GLU A 184 -12.98 -9.87 15.08
CA GLU A 184 -12.48 -10.87 16.02
C GLU A 184 -13.51 -12.00 16.23
N VAL A 185 -14.77 -11.65 16.49
CA VAL A 185 -15.84 -12.65 16.69
C VAL A 185 -16.05 -13.47 15.42
N ALA A 186 -16.21 -12.81 14.27
CA ALA A 186 -16.46 -13.47 12.99
C ALA A 186 -15.34 -14.43 12.60
N VAL A 187 -14.08 -13.98 12.67
CA VAL A 187 -12.91 -14.80 12.33
C VAL A 187 -12.78 -15.97 13.31
N THR A 188 -13.02 -15.75 14.61
CA THR A 188 -12.94 -16.82 15.62
C THR A 188 -13.97 -17.92 15.36
N GLU A 189 -15.22 -17.59 15.03
CA GLU A 189 -16.26 -18.57 14.70
C GLU A 189 -15.92 -19.38 13.46
N LEU A 190 -15.50 -18.69 12.39
CA LEU A 190 -15.18 -19.33 11.11
C LEU A 190 -13.96 -20.25 11.25
N VAL A 191 -12.91 -19.81 11.96
CA VAL A 191 -11.72 -20.64 12.20
C VAL A 191 -12.04 -21.84 13.10
N ALA A 192 -12.85 -21.68 14.16
CA ALA A 192 -13.28 -22.81 14.98
C ALA A 192 -14.08 -23.84 14.16
N GLY A 193 -14.99 -23.38 13.32
CA GLY A 193 -15.75 -24.24 12.40
C GLY A 193 -14.86 -24.98 11.41
N ALA A 194 -13.84 -24.30 10.85
CA ALA A 194 -12.86 -24.91 9.97
C ALA A 194 -12.06 -26.02 10.67
N LEU A 195 -11.53 -25.73 11.86
CA LEU A 195 -10.75 -26.68 12.67
C LEU A 195 -11.56 -27.91 13.11
N LEU A 196 -12.85 -27.76 13.40
CA LEU A 196 -13.78 -28.88 13.63
C LEU A 196 -14.02 -29.70 12.36
N GLY A 197 -14.04 -29.06 11.20
CA GLY A 197 -14.12 -29.75 9.91
C GLY A 197 -12.88 -30.59 9.63
N GLU A 198 -11.69 -30.02 9.82
CA GLU A 198 -10.41 -30.71 9.62
C GLU A 198 -10.25 -31.92 10.56
N THR A 199 -10.57 -31.76 11.85
CA THR A 199 -10.51 -32.87 12.83
C THR A 199 -11.52 -34.00 12.54
N ARG A 200 -12.66 -33.68 11.91
CA ARG A 200 -13.65 -34.68 11.47
C ARG A 200 -13.21 -35.44 10.22
N LEU A 201 -12.44 -34.81 9.33
CA LEU A 201 -11.85 -35.47 8.17
C LEU A 201 -10.74 -36.45 8.60
N ASP A 202 -9.99 -36.12 9.66
CA ASP A 202 -8.99 -37.02 10.25
C ASP A 202 -9.60 -38.20 11.06
N ALA A 203 -10.83 -38.06 11.56
CA ALA A 203 -11.49 -39.02 12.45
C ALA A 203 -12.43 -40.00 11.72
N GLU A 204 -11.96 -40.67 10.66
CA GLU A 204 -12.66 -41.79 10.00
C GLU A 204 -12.77 -43.03 10.91
N THR A 205 -13.54 -42.94 11.99
CA THR A 205 -14.01 -44.08 12.79
C THR A 205 -15.50 -44.02 13.11
N MET A 206 -16.20 -42.94 12.72
CA MET A 206 -17.67 -42.85 12.73
C MET A 206 -18.20 -42.84 11.30
N THR A 207 -19.27 -43.60 11.03
CA THR A 207 -19.93 -43.51 9.71
C THR A 207 -20.56 -42.13 9.54
N GLN A 208 -20.51 -41.56 8.33
CA GLN A 208 -21.03 -40.21 8.02
C GLN A 208 -22.49 -40.01 8.46
N VAL A 209 -23.29 -41.08 8.44
CA VAL A 209 -24.69 -41.11 8.90
C VAL A 209 -24.78 -40.90 10.43
N GLN A 210 -23.89 -41.51 11.21
CA GLN A 210 -23.86 -41.37 12.67
C GLN A 210 -23.44 -39.97 13.12
N ALA A 211 -22.43 -39.39 12.46
CA ALA A 211 -22.00 -38.02 12.71
C ALA A 211 -23.07 -36.99 12.26
N GLY A 212 -23.83 -37.29 11.22
CA GLY A 212 -25.00 -36.51 10.80
C GLY A 212 -26.12 -36.54 11.84
N HIS A 213 -26.45 -37.73 12.38
CA HIS A 213 -27.48 -37.88 13.40
C HIS A 213 -27.13 -37.14 14.70
N LEU A 214 -25.88 -37.22 15.14
CA LEU A 214 -25.44 -36.54 16.36
C LEU A 214 -25.54 -35.01 16.22
N ARG A 215 -25.08 -34.43 15.11
CA ARG A 215 -25.17 -32.97 14.88
C ARG A 215 -26.60 -32.44 14.95
N ARG A 216 -27.58 -33.19 14.42
CA ARG A 216 -28.99 -32.80 14.48
C ARG A 216 -29.54 -32.89 15.90
N VAL A 217 -29.16 -33.94 16.63
CA VAL A 217 -29.53 -34.14 18.04
C VAL A 217 -28.97 -33.02 18.93
N ASP A 218 -27.70 -32.62 18.74
CA ASP A 218 -27.09 -31.53 19.50
C ASP A 218 -27.77 -30.18 19.22
N ALA A 219 -28.09 -29.89 17.96
CA ALA A 219 -28.81 -28.68 17.57
C ALA A 219 -30.24 -28.64 18.14
N ALA A 220 -30.95 -29.78 18.14
CA ALA A 220 -32.28 -29.89 18.72
C ALA A 220 -32.30 -29.67 20.23
N ILE A 221 -31.25 -30.11 20.93
CA ILE A 221 -31.05 -29.87 22.36
C ILE A 221 -30.76 -28.39 22.62
N GLU A 222 -29.84 -27.78 21.87
CA GLU A 222 -29.49 -26.35 21.99
C GLU A 222 -30.70 -25.43 21.83
N ALA A 223 -31.57 -25.71 20.85
CA ALA A 223 -32.79 -24.95 20.60
C ALA A 223 -33.81 -25.01 21.76
N GLN A 224 -33.69 -26.00 22.65
CA GLN A 224 -34.67 -26.29 23.70
C GLN A 224 -34.07 -26.29 25.11
N LEU A 225 -32.86 -25.76 25.31
CA LEU A 225 -32.19 -25.77 26.61
C LEU A 225 -33.05 -25.15 27.71
N GLY A 226 -33.82 -24.11 27.40
CA GLY A 226 -34.72 -23.42 28.34
C GLY A 226 -35.93 -24.23 28.80
N ASN A 227 -36.24 -25.38 28.18
CA ASN A 227 -37.39 -26.22 28.56
C ASN A 227 -37.04 -27.16 29.73
N PRO A 228 -37.48 -26.92 30.97
CA PRO A 228 -37.10 -27.73 32.13
C PRO A 228 -37.51 -29.21 32.02
N GLY A 229 -38.55 -29.54 31.24
CA GLY A 229 -39.06 -30.89 31.04
C GLY A 229 -38.46 -31.65 29.85
N LEU A 230 -37.41 -31.13 29.19
CA LEU A 230 -36.84 -31.76 27.99
C LEU A 230 -36.31 -33.18 28.26
N THR A 231 -36.88 -34.18 27.58
CA THR A 231 -36.47 -35.57 27.71
C THR A 231 -35.80 -36.11 26.44
N ILE A 232 -35.09 -37.23 26.60
CA ILE A 232 -34.49 -37.97 25.47
C ILE A 232 -35.55 -38.46 24.46
N ALA A 233 -36.77 -38.71 24.94
CA ALA A 233 -37.89 -39.13 24.11
C ALA A 233 -38.39 -38.02 23.18
N ASP A 234 -38.30 -36.76 23.62
CA ASP A 234 -38.73 -35.60 22.85
C ASP A 234 -37.77 -35.35 21.69
N ILE A 235 -36.46 -35.38 21.96
CA ILE A 235 -35.42 -35.23 20.95
C ILE A 235 -35.40 -36.43 19.97
N ALA A 236 -35.58 -37.65 20.47
CA ALA A 236 -35.68 -38.83 19.63
C ALA A 236 -36.87 -38.76 18.65
N ARG A 237 -38.03 -38.31 19.13
CA ARG A 237 -39.23 -38.13 18.30
C ARG A 237 -39.06 -37.03 17.26
N GLN A 238 -38.48 -35.89 17.66
CA GLN A 238 -38.25 -34.75 16.77
C GLN A 238 -37.30 -35.10 15.62
N GLU A 239 -36.23 -35.85 15.91
CA GLU A 239 -35.19 -36.17 14.93
C GLU A 239 -35.44 -37.47 14.16
N GLY A 240 -36.58 -38.14 14.40
CA GLY A 240 -36.95 -39.41 13.75
C GLY A 240 -36.03 -40.57 14.14
N LEU A 241 -35.49 -40.56 15.36
CA LEU A 241 -34.54 -41.54 15.88
C LEU A 241 -35.17 -42.39 17.00
N SER A 242 -34.67 -43.61 17.21
CA SER A 242 -35.06 -44.38 18.39
C SER A 242 -34.30 -43.89 19.63
N GLN A 243 -34.95 -43.90 20.80
CA GLN A 243 -34.30 -43.52 22.07
C GLN A 243 -33.06 -44.38 22.35
N ARG A 244 -33.12 -45.69 22.04
CA ARG A 244 -32.01 -46.63 22.21
C ARG A 244 -30.82 -46.30 21.31
N TYR A 245 -31.06 -45.78 20.09
CA TYR A 245 -30.00 -45.32 19.20
C TYR A 245 -29.37 -44.01 19.69
N LEU A 246 -30.20 -43.08 20.19
CA LEU A 246 -29.74 -41.81 20.76
C LEU A 246 -28.89 -42.02 22.02
N GLN A 247 -29.28 -42.97 22.90
CA GLN A 247 -28.48 -43.39 24.05
C GLN A 247 -27.10 -43.91 23.62
N ARG A 248 -27.03 -44.80 22.62
CA ARG A 248 -25.75 -45.29 22.08
C ARG A 248 -24.87 -44.19 21.49
N LEU A 249 -25.46 -43.14 20.90
CA LEU A 249 -24.70 -41.99 20.38
C LEU A 249 -24.04 -41.18 21.50
N PHE A 250 -24.69 -41.02 22.65
CA PHE A 250 -24.10 -40.36 23.83
C PHE A 250 -23.12 -41.27 24.58
N GLU A 251 -23.41 -42.57 24.70
CA GLU A 251 -22.50 -43.55 25.32
C GLU A 251 -21.16 -43.61 24.59
N ARG A 252 -21.15 -43.52 23.25
CA ARG A 252 -19.93 -43.45 22.43
C ARG A 252 -19.10 -42.19 22.65
N GLN A 253 -19.70 -41.12 23.17
CA GLN A 253 -19.01 -39.91 23.61
C GLN A 253 -18.65 -39.95 25.11
N ASN A 254 -18.76 -41.13 25.74
CA ASN A 254 -18.56 -41.32 27.17
C ASN A 254 -19.45 -40.43 28.05
N THR A 255 -20.66 -40.10 27.59
CA THR A 255 -21.63 -39.29 28.35
C THR A 255 -23.03 -39.89 28.29
N THR A 256 -23.98 -39.27 29.00
CA THR A 256 -25.41 -39.59 28.92
C THR A 256 -26.17 -38.33 28.49
N PHE A 257 -27.34 -38.49 27.87
CA PHE A 257 -28.20 -37.35 27.49
C PHE A 257 -28.44 -36.39 28.66
N SER A 258 -28.74 -36.92 29.85
CA SER A 258 -29.04 -36.12 31.04
C SER A 258 -27.81 -35.45 31.66
N ALA A 259 -26.60 -35.99 31.43
CA ALA A 259 -25.36 -35.35 31.83
C ALA A 259 -25.01 -34.22 30.84
N TYR A 260 -25.10 -34.50 29.54
CA TYR A 260 -24.86 -33.55 28.46
C TYR A 260 -25.81 -32.33 28.55
N LEU A 261 -27.12 -32.55 28.66
CA LEU A 261 -28.10 -31.48 28.82
C LEU A 261 -27.80 -30.58 30.03
N ARG A 262 -27.37 -31.19 31.14
CA ARG A 262 -27.06 -30.47 32.38
C ARG A 262 -25.82 -29.59 32.23
N GLU A 263 -24.78 -30.12 31.60
CA GLU A 263 -23.54 -29.39 31.31
C GLU A 263 -23.81 -28.16 30.44
N ARG A 264 -24.52 -28.34 29.32
CA ARG A 264 -24.89 -27.24 28.41
C ARG A 264 -25.71 -26.15 29.09
N ARG A 265 -26.65 -26.51 29.97
CA ARG A 265 -27.41 -25.53 30.77
C ARG A 265 -26.52 -24.74 31.73
N LEU A 266 -25.58 -25.41 32.39
CA LEU A 266 -24.63 -24.75 33.30
C LEU A 266 -23.70 -23.77 32.57
N GLU A 267 -23.23 -24.13 31.38
CA GLU A 267 -22.40 -23.25 30.53
C GLU A 267 -23.16 -21.99 30.07
N ARG A 268 -24.43 -22.13 29.66
CA ARG A 268 -25.27 -20.97 29.32
C ARG A 268 -25.50 -20.04 30.51
N CYS A 269 -25.76 -20.60 31.70
CA CYS A 269 -25.84 -19.81 32.93
C CYS A 269 -24.50 -19.11 33.25
N CYS A 270 -23.36 -19.76 33.00
CA CYS A 270 -22.03 -19.19 33.22
C CYS A 270 -21.80 -17.94 32.36
N ASN A 271 -22.11 -18.03 31.05
CA ASN A 271 -22.00 -16.91 30.12
C ASN A 271 -22.91 -15.73 30.51
N ASP A 272 -24.17 -16.00 30.85
CA ASP A 272 -25.10 -14.95 31.29
C ASP A 272 -24.68 -14.33 32.64
N LEU A 273 -23.91 -15.02 33.48
CA LEU A 273 -23.42 -14.47 34.75
C LEU A 273 -22.27 -13.46 34.60
N ILE A 274 -21.53 -13.50 33.48
CA ILE A 274 -20.39 -12.61 33.22
C ILE A 274 -20.71 -11.49 32.21
N ASP A 275 -21.85 -11.56 31.53
CA ASP A 275 -22.31 -10.52 30.60
C ASP A 275 -22.84 -9.28 31.36
N PRO A 276 -22.28 -8.08 31.12
CA PRO A 276 -22.76 -6.84 31.71
C PRO A 276 -24.23 -6.54 31.45
N ASN A 277 -24.82 -7.01 30.35
CA ASN A 277 -26.23 -6.81 30.03
C ASN A 277 -27.18 -7.58 30.96
N TYR A 278 -26.67 -8.59 31.67
CA TYR A 278 -27.40 -9.40 32.65
C TYR A 278 -26.98 -9.09 34.10
N ALA A 279 -26.18 -8.03 34.30
CA ALA A 279 -25.66 -7.62 35.60
C ALA A 279 -26.75 -7.40 36.67
N ASP A 280 -27.89 -6.85 36.25
CA ASP A 280 -29.03 -6.52 37.13
C ASP A 280 -30.04 -7.67 37.28
N GLN A 281 -29.88 -8.77 36.54
CA GLN A 281 -30.78 -9.92 36.66
C GLN A 281 -30.44 -10.77 37.89
N ARG A 282 -31.48 -11.20 38.63
CA ARG A 282 -31.30 -12.14 39.74
C ARG A 282 -30.73 -13.46 39.22
N ILE A 283 -29.79 -14.06 39.96
CA ILE A 283 -29.17 -15.35 39.60
C ILE A 283 -30.24 -16.45 39.36
N ALA A 284 -31.31 -16.43 40.15
CA ALA A 284 -32.46 -17.32 39.98
C ALA A 284 -33.10 -17.20 38.58
N ALA A 285 -33.26 -15.96 38.07
CA ALA A 285 -33.84 -15.72 36.76
C ALA A 285 -32.97 -16.28 35.64
N ILE A 286 -31.64 -16.16 35.76
CA ILE A 286 -30.68 -16.75 34.82
C ILE A 286 -30.75 -18.29 34.86
N SER A 287 -30.87 -18.90 36.05
CA SER A 287 -31.01 -20.35 36.14
C SER A 287 -32.32 -20.86 35.52
N TYR A 288 -33.43 -20.16 35.76
CA TYR A 288 -34.75 -20.56 35.23
C TYR A 288 -34.84 -20.40 33.72
N ARG A 289 -34.20 -19.36 33.16
CA ARG A 289 -34.12 -19.12 31.71
C ARG A 289 -33.53 -20.32 30.95
N TRP A 290 -32.56 -21.00 31.56
CA TRP A 290 -31.87 -22.14 30.97
C TRP A 290 -32.38 -23.49 31.48
N GLY A 291 -33.63 -23.53 31.97
CA GLY A 291 -34.33 -24.80 32.22
C GLY A 291 -33.98 -25.48 33.55
N PHE A 292 -33.35 -24.80 34.50
CA PHE A 292 -33.36 -25.27 35.90
C PHE A 292 -34.71 -24.95 36.55
N SER A 293 -35.24 -25.84 37.37
CA SER A 293 -36.51 -25.61 38.08
C SER A 293 -36.32 -25.18 39.55
N ASP A 294 -35.09 -25.30 40.08
CA ASP A 294 -34.78 -25.00 41.48
C ASP A 294 -33.41 -24.32 41.61
N GLN A 295 -33.39 -23.14 42.25
CA GLN A 295 -32.18 -22.33 42.42
C GLN A 295 -31.16 -22.99 43.36
N ALA A 296 -31.61 -23.72 44.38
CA ALA A 296 -30.71 -24.38 45.33
C ALA A 296 -29.98 -25.56 44.68
N HIS A 297 -30.67 -26.33 43.84
CA HIS A 297 -30.10 -27.39 43.00
C HIS A 297 -29.14 -26.82 41.96
N PHE A 298 -29.51 -25.74 41.25
CA PHE A 298 -28.61 -25.04 40.33
C PHE A 298 -27.33 -24.57 41.04
N SER A 299 -27.45 -23.90 42.18
CA SER A 299 -26.29 -23.34 42.88
C SER A 299 -25.31 -24.42 43.37
N ARG A 300 -25.83 -25.57 43.84
CA ARG A 300 -25.00 -26.73 44.21
C ARG A 300 -24.29 -27.32 42.99
N MET A 301 -25.01 -27.52 41.89
CA MET A 301 -24.45 -28.04 40.64
C MET A 301 -23.39 -27.11 40.03
N PHE A 302 -23.67 -25.81 40.01
CA PHE A 302 -22.74 -24.79 39.51
C PHE A 302 -21.46 -24.76 40.36
N SER A 303 -21.59 -24.79 41.68
CA SER A 303 -20.44 -24.80 42.58
C SER A 303 -19.61 -26.08 42.45
N ALA A 304 -20.26 -27.23 42.28
CA ALA A 304 -19.57 -28.50 42.04
C ALA A 304 -18.81 -28.54 40.71
N THR A 305 -19.30 -27.81 39.69
CA THR A 305 -18.70 -27.79 38.35
C THR A 305 -17.60 -26.74 38.21
N TYR A 306 -17.81 -25.53 38.77
CA TYR A 306 -16.93 -24.37 38.58
C TYR A 306 -16.13 -23.97 39.82
N GLY A 307 -16.22 -24.75 40.91
CA GLY A 307 -15.45 -24.52 42.15
C GLY A 307 -15.84 -23.27 42.94
N THR A 308 -16.82 -22.49 42.49
CA THR A 308 -17.27 -21.24 43.15
C THR A 308 -18.78 -21.04 43.01
N SER A 309 -19.37 -20.27 43.92
CA SER A 309 -20.81 -19.97 43.84
C SER A 309 -21.14 -19.01 42.68
N PRO A 310 -22.32 -19.11 42.05
CA PRO A 310 -22.74 -18.20 40.98
C PRO A 310 -22.62 -16.71 41.33
N ARG A 311 -22.81 -16.35 42.61
CA ARG A 311 -22.73 -14.97 43.11
C ARG A 311 -21.29 -14.48 43.19
N GLN A 312 -20.36 -15.32 43.62
CA GLN A 312 -18.93 -15.01 43.65
C GLN A 312 -18.39 -14.95 42.22
N PHE A 313 -18.81 -15.87 41.35
CA PHE A 313 -18.46 -15.88 39.93
C PHE A 313 -18.82 -14.55 39.24
N ARG A 314 -20.03 -14.03 39.46
CA ARG A 314 -20.45 -12.72 38.93
C ARG A 314 -19.65 -11.53 39.49
N LYS A 315 -19.26 -11.58 40.78
CA LYS A 315 -18.55 -10.47 41.44
C LYS A 315 -17.08 -10.35 41.02
N ALA A 316 -16.48 -11.41 40.46
CA ALA A 316 -15.08 -11.43 40.07
C ALA A 316 -14.78 -10.64 38.78
N VAL A 317 -15.81 -10.12 38.09
CA VAL A 317 -15.66 -9.30 36.88
C VAL A 317 -15.48 -7.81 37.27
N PRO A 318 -14.33 -7.17 36.96
CA PRO A 318 -14.10 -5.76 37.28
C PRO A 318 -15.12 -4.86 36.57
N ARG A 319 -15.81 -4.00 37.34
CA ARG A 319 -16.65 -2.93 36.80
C ARG A 319 -15.80 -1.66 36.76
N ASP A 320 -15.28 -1.29 35.59
CA ASP A 320 -14.52 -0.05 35.43
C ASP A 320 -15.43 1.18 35.66
N GLN A 321 -15.31 1.79 36.83
CA GLN A 321 -15.83 3.11 37.14
C GLN A 321 -14.77 4.17 36.85
N GLU A 322 -15.19 5.22 36.14
CA GLU A 322 -14.70 6.60 36.13
C GLU A 322 -13.18 6.85 36.11
N THR A 323 -12.68 7.37 34.98
CA THR A 323 -11.80 8.54 35.03
C THR A 323 -12.30 9.64 34.11
N ALA A 324 -12.35 10.82 34.71
CA ALA A 324 -12.93 12.05 34.22
C ALA A 324 -12.06 12.75 33.17
N ARG A 325 -12.73 13.71 32.53
CA ARG A 325 -12.31 14.60 31.45
C ARG A 325 -11.27 15.64 31.88
N THR A 326 -10.38 16.04 30.97
CA THR A 326 -10.07 17.45 30.57
C THR A 326 -9.13 17.43 29.34
N ARG A 327 -9.60 17.85 28.15
CA ARG A 327 -9.50 19.18 27.47
C ARG A 327 -8.09 19.46 26.91
N GLY A 328 -7.88 19.70 25.61
CA GLY A 328 -8.66 20.54 24.69
C GLY A 328 -9.28 19.87 23.44
N ARG A 329 -10.43 20.42 23.06
CA ARG A 329 -11.31 20.14 21.91
C ARG A 329 -12.14 21.43 21.72
N PRO A 330 -12.78 21.72 20.57
CA PRO A 330 -14.02 20.99 20.26
C PRO A 330 -14.32 20.70 18.78
N ARG A 331 -15.02 19.57 18.62
CA ARG A 331 -15.82 19.14 17.46
C ARG A 331 -16.93 20.14 17.13
N LEU A 332 -17.44 20.05 15.90
CA LEU A 332 -18.88 19.92 15.69
C LEU A 332 -19.20 18.88 14.60
N MET A 333 -19.87 17.82 15.04
CA MET A 333 -20.70 16.94 14.24
C MET A 333 -22.14 17.30 14.57
N ARG A 334 -22.99 17.54 13.56
CA ARG A 334 -24.25 16.80 13.32
C ARG A 334 -25.12 17.49 12.27
N GLY A 335 -25.59 16.68 11.33
CA GLY A 335 -26.71 16.94 10.42
C GLY A 335 -27.07 15.61 9.74
N THR A 336 -28.27 15.10 10.01
CA THR A 336 -28.75 13.73 9.81
C THR A 336 -29.21 13.39 8.39
N ALA A 337 -28.84 12.18 7.96
CA ALA A 337 -29.59 11.15 7.20
C ALA A 337 -30.36 11.52 5.91
N THR A 338 -30.10 10.79 4.82
CA THR A 338 -31.07 9.85 4.19
C THR A 338 -30.35 8.90 3.22
N VAL A 339 -30.86 7.66 3.23
CA VAL A 339 -30.47 6.42 2.55
C VAL A 339 -30.53 6.52 1.02
N LEU A 340 -29.59 5.89 0.31
CA LEU A 340 -29.82 5.34 -1.04
C LEU A 340 -29.36 3.89 -1.10
N ARG A 341 -30.34 3.00 -1.24
CA ARG A 341 -30.20 1.57 -1.52
C ARG A 341 -29.57 1.38 -2.91
N LEU A 342 -28.58 0.50 -3.01
CA LEU A 342 -28.26 -0.18 -4.26
C LEU A 342 -28.80 -1.61 -4.19
N ALA A 343 -29.68 -1.94 -5.13
CA ALA A 343 -30.13 -3.29 -5.42
C ALA A 343 -29.12 -3.99 -6.34
N PRO A 344 -29.15 -5.34 -6.43
CA PRO A 344 -28.03 -6.17 -6.83
C PRO A 344 -28.05 -6.55 -8.32
N GLY A 345 -26.87 -6.89 -8.87
CA GLY A 345 -26.79 -7.79 -10.03
C GLY A 345 -25.74 -7.43 -11.07
N ALA A 346 -24.54 -7.97 -10.91
CA ALA A 346 -23.72 -8.44 -12.03
C ALA A 346 -22.74 -9.50 -11.50
N ALA A 347 -22.79 -10.68 -12.10
CA ALA A 347 -21.94 -11.81 -11.72
C ALA A 347 -20.45 -11.49 -11.95
N PRO A 348 -19.53 -12.01 -11.13
CA PRO A 348 -18.10 -11.91 -11.42
C PRO A 348 -17.79 -12.70 -12.70
N GLN A 349 -17.26 -12.03 -13.72
CA GLN A 349 -16.64 -12.72 -14.85
C GLN A 349 -15.31 -13.33 -14.39
N GLU A 350 -15.15 -14.62 -14.66
CA GLU A 350 -13.92 -15.39 -14.41
C GLU A 350 -12.78 -14.78 -15.23
N ILE A 351 -11.85 -14.11 -14.55
CA ILE A 351 -10.56 -13.74 -15.11
C ILE A 351 -9.69 -15.00 -15.06
N ALA A 352 -9.37 -15.53 -16.24
CA ALA A 352 -8.56 -16.72 -16.44
C ALA A 352 -7.24 -16.61 -15.66
N ARG A 353 -6.93 -17.67 -14.91
CA ARG A 353 -5.64 -17.85 -14.22
C ARG A 353 -4.54 -17.95 -15.27
N GLN A 354 -3.69 -16.93 -15.38
CA GLN A 354 -2.41 -17.06 -16.07
C GLN A 354 -1.43 -17.80 -15.14
N GLU A 355 -0.86 -18.89 -15.64
CA GLU A 355 0.20 -19.63 -14.97
C GLU A 355 1.47 -18.77 -14.82
N PRO A 356 2.28 -19.00 -13.76
CA PRO A 356 3.49 -18.23 -13.52
C PRO A 356 4.49 -18.42 -14.67
N ILE A 357 4.80 -17.33 -15.37
CA ILE A 357 5.86 -17.26 -16.37
C ILE A 357 7.20 -17.25 -15.62
N ALA A 358 8.07 -18.21 -15.92
CA ALA A 358 9.44 -18.25 -15.43
C ALA A 358 10.19 -16.94 -15.78
N PRO A 359 11.14 -16.47 -14.96
CA PRO A 359 11.86 -15.23 -15.23
C PRO A 359 12.53 -15.30 -16.60
N ALA A 360 12.11 -14.42 -17.51
CA ALA A 360 12.75 -14.27 -18.81
C ALA A 360 14.16 -13.69 -18.63
N GLU A 361 15.15 -14.30 -19.27
CA GLU A 361 16.49 -13.71 -19.40
C GLU A 361 16.37 -12.35 -20.11
N PRO A 362 17.11 -11.32 -19.64
CA PRO A 362 17.11 -10.02 -20.29
C PRO A 362 17.65 -10.16 -21.74
N PRO A 363 17.05 -9.46 -22.72
CA PRO A 363 17.49 -9.54 -24.11
C PRO A 363 18.93 -9.03 -24.24
N ALA A 364 19.73 -9.76 -25.02
CA ALA A 364 21.15 -9.47 -25.23
C ALA A 364 21.37 -8.08 -25.84
N ALA A 365 22.36 -7.36 -25.31
CA ALA A 365 22.77 -6.06 -25.81
C ALA A 365 23.28 -6.16 -27.27
N PRO A 366 22.99 -5.16 -28.13
CA PRO A 366 23.58 -5.11 -29.46
C PRO A 366 25.11 -4.92 -29.36
N PRO A 367 25.91 -5.59 -30.22
CA PRO A 367 27.35 -5.42 -30.23
C PRO A 367 27.73 -4.12 -30.95
N ASP A 368 28.79 -3.50 -30.44
CA ASP A 368 29.55 -2.40 -31.04
C ASP A 368 28.88 -1.02 -31.07
N VAL A 369 29.11 -0.23 -30.01
CA VAL A 369 28.94 1.23 -30.05
C VAL A 369 30.25 1.87 -29.60
N ARG A 370 30.82 2.67 -30.51
CA ARG A 370 32.08 3.40 -30.36
C ARG A 370 32.08 4.22 -29.07
N VAL A 371 33.21 4.17 -28.36
CA VAL A 371 33.52 4.97 -27.16
C VAL A 371 33.64 6.45 -27.56
N SER A 372 32.50 7.15 -27.61
CA SER A 372 32.46 8.59 -27.45
C SER A 372 32.12 8.90 -26.00
N SER A 373 32.89 9.75 -25.34
CA SER A 373 32.58 10.20 -23.97
C SER A 373 31.28 11.01 -23.87
N HIS A 374 30.66 11.36 -25.00
CA HIS A 374 29.42 12.13 -25.10
C HIS A 374 28.47 11.50 -26.13
N HIS A 375 27.28 11.11 -25.68
CA HIS A 375 26.19 10.59 -26.50
C HIS A 375 25.07 11.64 -26.69
N HIS A 376 24.29 11.52 -27.76
CA HIS A 376 23.12 12.37 -27.98
C HIS A 376 21.90 11.48 -28.27
N LEU A 377 20.95 11.46 -27.33
CA LEU A 377 19.67 10.80 -27.47
C LEU A 377 18.61 11.81 -27.94
N LYS A 378 18.32 11.79 -29.24
CA LYS A 378 17.27 12.62 -29.84
C LYS A 378 15.90 12.06 -29.52
N VAL A 379 14.91 12.94 -29.37
CA VAL A 379 13.53 12.54 -29.12
C VAL A 379 12.86 12.11 -30.42
N SER A 380 12.19 10.96 -30.39
CA SER A 380 11.41 10.41 -31.49
C SER A 380 10.47 9.32 -30.98
N ARG A 381 9.50 8.90 -31.79
CA ARG A 381 8.62 7.76 -31.46
C ARG A 381 9.35 6.46 -31.08
N ASP A 382 10.58 6.27 -31.53
CA ASP A 382 11.37 5.04 -31.30
C ASP A 382 12.30 5.15 -30.08
N THR A 383 12.44 6.35 -29.52
CA THR A 383 13.29 6.64 -28.35
C THR A 383 12.49 7.03 -27.11
N THR A 384 11.16 7.07 -27.23
CA THR A 384 10.24 7.42 -26.17
C THR A 384 9.24 6.32 -25.90
N HIS A 385 8.86 6.19 -24.64
CA HIS A 385 7.62 5.56 -24.22
C HIS A 385 6.75 6.61 -23.52
N TRP A 386 5.42 6.42 -23.48
CA TRP A 386 4.50 7.48 -23.06
C TRP A 386 3.58 7.00 -21.94
N GLY A 387 3.73 7.60 -20.77
CA GLY A 387 2.83 7.46 -19.64
C GLY A 387 3.12 6.27 -18.73
N TYR A 388 4.28 5.62 -18.86
CA TYR A 388 4.62 4.52 -17.98
C TYR A 388 6.12 4.36 -17.78
N LEU A 389 6.51 3.62 -16.75
CA LEU A 389 7.82 2.99 -16.60
C LEU A 389 7.65 1.49 -16.76
N SER A 390 8.70 0.83 -17.23
CA SER A 390 8.70 -0.62 -17.31
C SER A 390 10.11 -1.18 -17.34
N ARG A 391 10.30 -2.24 -16.57
CA ARG A 391 11.54 -3.01 -16.53
C ARG A 391 11.73 -3.94 -17.73
N THR A 392 10.72 -4.05 -18.62
CA THR A 392 10.74 -4.95 -19.79
C THR A 392 10.89 -4.21 -21.12
N ILE A 393 10.85 -2.87 -21.13
CA ILE A 393 11.13 -2.08 -22.34
C ILE A 393 12.62 -2.24 -22.71
N PRO A 394 12.95 -2.61 -23.96
CA PRO A 394 14.33 -2.64 -24.42
C PRO A 394 14.99 -1.26 -24.30
N PRO A 395 16.24 -1.17 -23.81
CA PRO A 395 16.92 0.11 -23.74
C PRO A 395 17.22 0.66 -25.13
N VAL A 396 17.01 1.95 -25.31
CA VAL A 396 17.26 2.67 -26.58
C VAL A 396 18.72 3.08 -26.73
N MET A 397 19.47 3.04 -25.63
CA MET A 397 20.90 3.34 -25.55
C MET A 397 21.53 2.57 -24.39
N CYS A 398 22.79 2.16 -24.55
CA CYS A 398 23.60 1.61 -23.47
C CYS A 398 24.85 2.47 -23.28
N VAL A 399 25.18 2.82 -22.04
CA VAL A 399 26.31 3.70 -21.69
C VAL A 399 27.13 3.12 -20.54
N GLU A 400 28.39 3.51 -20.47
CA GLU A 400 29.26 3.24 -19.31
C GLU A 400 29.02 4.27 -18.19
N SER A 401 29.37 3.90 -16.96
CA SER A 401 29.46 4.87 -15.85
C SER A 401 30.43 6.02 -16.20
N GLY A 402 30.02 7.25 -15.93
CA GLY A 402 30.75 8.48 -16.26
C GLY A 402 30.39 9.09 -17.61
N ALA A 403 29.57 8.43 -18.44
CA ALA A 403 29.18 8.94 -19.75
C ALA A 403 28.41 10.27 -19.66
N LEU A 404 28.72 11.18 -20.59
CA LEU A 404 27.94 12.39 -20.82
C LEU A 404 26.84 12.08 -21.86
N VAL A 405 25.61 12.48 -21.63
CA VAL A 405 24.48 12.25 -22.54
C VAL A 405 23.68 13.54 -22.68
N THR A 406 23.53 14.04 -23.91
CA THR A 406 22.52 15.06 -24.22
C THR A 406 21.22 14.34 -24.56
N ILE A 407 20.13 14.71 -23.88
CA ILE A 407 18.82 14.07 -24.05
C ILE A 407 17.80 15.16 -24.39
N GLU A 408 17.15 15.02 -25.54
CA GLU A 408 16.02 15.86 -25.94
C GLU A 408 14.74 15.31 -25.30
N THR A 409 13.86 16.18 -24.80
CA THR A 409 12.55 15.77 -24.26
C THR A 409 11.43 16.62 -24.87
N LEU A 410 10.20 16.11 -24.79
CA LEU A 410 9.00 16.81 -25.21
C LEU A 410 8.04 16.90 -24.04
N THR A 411 7.35 18.04 -23.90
CA THR A 411 6.17 18.08 -23.04
C THR A 411 4.99 17.37 -23.69
N GLN A 412 4.21 16.63 -22.91
CA GLN A 412 2.95 16.00 -23.32
C GLN A 412 1.87 17.01 -23.73
N HIS A 413 2.02 18.28 -23.35
CA HIS A 413 1.08 19.37 -23.64
C HIS A 413 1.28 20.04 -25.01
N ALA A 414 2.19 19.55 -25.86
CA ALA A 414 2.51 20.21 -27.12
C ALA A 414 1.30 20.36 -28.09
N PHE A 415 0.29 19.49 -28.00
CA PHE A 415 -0.92 19.60 -28.82
C PHE A 415 -1.89 20.70 -28.38
N ASP A 416 -1.66 21.34 -27.23
CA ASP A 416 -2.42 22.51 -26.78
C ASP A 416 -2.23 23.69 -27.76
N ASP A 417 -1.11 23.72 -28.50
CA ASP A 417 -0.93 24.59 -29.66
C ASP A 417 0.01 23.95 -30.69
N TYR A 418 -0.57 23.17 -31.60
CA TYR A 418 0.16 22.45 -32.66
C TYR A 418 1.09 23.36 -33.47
N GLU A 419 0.63 24.55 -33.85
CA GLU A 419 1.40 25.48 -34.70
C GLU A 419 2.68 25.97 -34.00
N ARG A 420 2.67 26.05 -32.66
CA ARG A 420 3.78 26.58 -31.86
C ARG A 420 4.72 25.50 -31.33
N MET A 421 4.20 24.32 -30.99
CA MET A 421 4.98 23.32 -30.24
C MET A 421 5.26 22.02 -31.02
N ILE A 422 4.65 21.83 -32.20
CA ILE A 422 4.83 20.59 -32.99
C ILE A 422 5.21 20.89 -34.45
N LYS A 423 4.49 21.79 -35.13
CA LYS A 423 4.63 21.98 -36.58
C LYS A 423 6.06 22.29 -37.01
N GLY A 424 6.58 21.49 -37.95
CA GLY A 424 7.92 21.61 -38.50
C GLY A 424 9.02 21.01 -37.64
N ASP A 425 8.70 20.49 -36.45
CA ASP A 425 9.65 19.79 -35.57
C ASP A 425 9.59 18.28 -35.84
N PRO A 426 10.62 17.66 -36.46
CA PRO A 426 10.56 16.25 -36.82
C PRO A 426 10.45 15.30 -35.61
N GLY A 427 11.04 15.69 -34.47
CA GLY A 427 10.98 14.90 -33.24
C GLY A 427 9.55 14.91 -32.68
N ALA A 428 9.00 16.12 -32.51
CA ALA A 428 7.63 16.28 -32.02
C ALA A 428 6.59 15.68 -32.98
N GLU A 429 6.69 15.95 -34.29
CA GLU A 429 5.81 15.35 -35.29
C GLU A 429 5.89 13.82 -35.25
N SER A 430 7.07 13.22 -35.10
CA SER A 430 7.17 11.75 -35.02
C SER A 430 6.42 11.15 -33.84
N VAL A 431 6.45 11.80 -32.66
CA VAL A 431 5.83 11.33 -31.41
C VAL A 431 4.32 11.62 -31.40
N PHE A 432 3.94 12.83 -31.82
CA PHE A 432 2.56 13.31 -31.75
C PHE A 432 1.70 12.93 -32.96
N HIS A 433 2.29 12.44 -34.06
CA HIS A 433 1.53 12.11 -35.27
C HIS A 433 0.35 11.17 -34.99
N TRP A 434 -0.85 11.68 -35.26
CA TRP A 434 -2.12 11.02 -35.02
C TRP A 434 -3.12 11.47 -36.10
N THR A 435 -3.57 10.51 -36.92
CA THR A 435 -4.61 10.68 -37.95
C THR A 435 -5.75 9.69 -37.70
N ALA A 436 -6.80 9.72 -38.53
CA ALA A 436 -7.91 8.76 -38.41
C ALA A 436 -7.48 7.31 -38.64
N GLU A 437 -6.36 7.08 -39.34
CA GLU A 437 -5.88 5.75 -39.71
C GLU A 437 -4.79 5.23 -38.77
N ARG A 438 -3.99 6.11 -38.16
CA ARG A 438 -2.84 5.68 -37.35
C ARG A 438 -2.43 6.68 -36.30
N LYS A 439 -1.76 6.17 -35.28
CA LYS A 439 -1.12 6.96 -34.21
C LYS A 439 0.29 6.44 -33.98
N SER A 440 1.30 7.30 -34.07
CA SER A 440 2.71 6.86 -34.05
C SER A 440 3.17 6.24 -32.73
N VAL A 441 2.67 6.79 -31.62
CA VAL A 441 2.85 6.26 -30.26
C VAL A 441 1.46 5.94 -29.73
N GLU A 442 1.03 4.69 -29.91
CA GLU A 442 -0.33 4.24 -29.61
C GLU A 442 -0.62 4.26 -28.11
N ARG A 443 0.17 3.49 -27.33
CA ARG A 443 0.07 3.41 -25.88
C ARG A 443 0.43 4.75 -25.25
N ARG A 444 -0.51 5.34 -24.50
CA ARG A 444 -0.26 6.46 -23.59
C ARG A 444 -0.84 6.12 -22.23
N GLY A 445 0.02 5.68 -21.32
CA GLY A 445 -0.35 5.19 -19.99
C GLY A 445 -0.12 3.70 -19.78
N ALA A 446 -0.13 3.31 -18.50
CA ALA A 446 0.05 1.94 -18.01
C ALA A 446 -1.23 1.07 -18.10
N GLY A 447 -2.35 1.61 -18.60
CA GLY A 447 -3.62 0.90 -18.74
C GLY A 447 -3.67 -0.12 -19.89
N PRO A 448 -4.84 -0.75 -20.12
CA PRO A 448 -5.06 -1.69 -21.23
C PRO A 448 -4.85 -1.06 -22.63
N MET A 449 -4.43 -1.85 -23.62
CA MET A 449 -4.25 -1.37 -25.01
C MET A 449 -5.56 -1.11 -25.73
N ASP A 450 -6.61 -1.83 -25.38
CA ASP A 450 -7.92 -1.79 -26.03
C ASP A 450 -8.84 -0.70 -25.46
N GLY A 451 -8.40 0.04 -24.44
CA GLY A 451 -9.22 1.05 -23.78
C GLY A 451 -10.46 0.45 -23.12
N SER A 452 -10.36 -0.76 -22.56
CA SER A 452 -11.51 -1.52 -22.05
C SER A 452 -12.19 -0.94 -20.80
N ILE A 453 -11.61 0.06 -20.13
CA ILE A 453 -12.09 0.58 -18.84
C ILE A 453 -12.93 1.85 -19.05
N PHE A 454 -12.36 2.88 -19.69
CA PHE A 454 -13.03 4.16 -19.97
C PHE A 454 -13.24 4.43 -21.46
N GLY A 455 -12.65 3.66 -22.37
CA GLY A 455 -12.81 3.88 -23.81
C GLY A 455 -12.03 5.08 -24.36
N ARG A 456 -10.99 5.54 -23.64
CA ARG A 456 -10.18 6.72 -23.99
C ARG A 456 -9.09 6.48 -25.04
N GLY A 457 -8.81 5.21 -25.33
CA GLY A 457 -7.71 4.78 -26.19
C GLY A 457 -6.63 3.99 -25.43
N ALA A 458 -5.62 3.51 -26.15
CA ALA A 458 -4.59 2.62 -25.61
C ALA A 458 -3.80 3.24 -24.45
N GLY A 459 -3.69 2.51 -23.34
CA GLY A 459 -3.07 2.97 -22.09
C GLY A 459 -4.00 3.80 -21.20
N GLU A 460 -5.15 4.24 -21.71
CA GLU A 460 -6.20 5.01 -21.03
C GLU A 460 -5.80 6.34 -20.37
N GLY A 461 -4.57 6.81 -20.60
CA GLY A 461 -4.05 7.99 -19.90
C GLY A 461 -3.73 7.72 -18.43
N PHE A 462 -3.55 6.45 -18.02
CA PHE A 462 -3.02 6.11 -16.69
C PHE A 462 -1.51 6.34 -16.67
N GLY A 463 -1.16 7.62 -16.62
CA GLY A 463 0.18 8.14 -16.85
C GLY A 463 0.25 8.92 -18.14
N VAL A 464 0.87 10.10 -18.09
CA VAL A 464 0.73 11.13 -19.13
C VAL A 464 2.05 11.65 -19.70
N HIS A 465 3.18 11.33 -19.08
CA HIS A 465 4.47 11.93 -19.43
C HIS A 465 5.12 11.25 -20.64
N ILE A 466 5.74 12.03 -21.53
CA ILE A 466 6.60 11.49 -22.59
C ILE A 466 7.97 11.21 -21.97
N CYS A 467 8.36 9.94 -21.91
CA CYS A 467 9.58 9.48 -21.26
C CYS A 467 10.61 9.09 -22.34
N THR A 468 11.67 9.89 -22.49
CA THR A 468 12.79 9.57 -23.38
C THR A 468 13.73 8.58 -22.67
N GLY A 469 13.97 7.43 -23.30
CA GLY A 469 14.67 6.29 -22.69
C GLY A 469 13.97 4.94 -22.99
N PRO A 470 14.29 3.87 -22.24
CA PRO A 470 15.25 3.84 -21.14
C PRO A 470 16.71 3.74 -21.61
N ILE A 471 17.61 4.36 -20.86
CA ILE A 471 19.07 4.24 -21.01
C ILE A 471 19.55 3.14 -20.05
N HIS A 472 20.25 2.15 -20.60
CA HIS A 472 20.90 1.11 -19.83
C HIS A 472 22.30 1.56 -19.39
N VAL A 473 22.57 1.57 -18.09
CA VAL A 473 23.89 1.85 -17.53
C VAL A 473 24.61 0.54 -17.26
N ARG A 474 25.73 0.29 -17.94
CA ARG A 474 26.45 -0.99 -17.83
C ARG A 474 26.89 -1.25 -16.39
N GLY A 475 26.65 -2.48 -15.93
CA GLY A 475 27.05 -2.95 -14.60
C GLY A 475 26.15 -2.48 -13.45
N ALA A 476 25.08 -1.73 -13.73
CA ALA A 476 24.10 -1.34 -12.72
C ALA A 476 23.27 -2.55 -12.27
N GLU A 477 23.17 -2.76 -10.97
CA GLU A 477 22.48 -3.88 -10.33
C GLU A 477 21.58 -3.39 -9.19
N PRO A 478 20.53 -4.16 -8.80
CA PRO A 478 19.69 -3.80 -7.67
C PRO A 478 20.51 -3.55 -6.39
N GLY A 479 20.26 -2.39 -5.75
CA GLY A 479 20.99 -1.94 -4.56
C GLY A 479 22.13 -0.97 -4.82
N ASP A 480 22.51 -0.75 -6.09
CA ASP A 480 23.38 0.36 -6.51
C ASP A 480 22.63 1.71 -6.45
N VAL A 481 23.37 2.80 -6.66
CA VAL A 481 22.80 4.14 -6.83
C VAL A 481 23.27 4.74 -8.15
N LEU A 482 22.33 5.28 -8.93
CA LEU A 482 22.63 6.07 -10.12
C LEU A 482 22.69 7.56 -9.73
N GLU A 483 23.88 8.16 -9.85
CA GLU A 483 24.10 9.59 -9.77
C GLU A 483 23.88 10.22 -11.16
N VAL A 484 22.97 11.18 -11.24
CA VAL A 484 22.57 11.91 -12.45
C VAL A 484 22.93 13.38 -12.25
N GLN A 485 24.08 13.79 -12.77
CA GLN A 485 24.50 15.19 -12.71
C GLN A 485 23.89 15.97 -13.86
N ILE A 486 23.14 17.02 -13.56
CA ILE A 486 22.48 17.87 -14.54
C ILE A 486 23.44 19.02 -14.90
N THR A 487 24.17 18.87 -15.99
CA THR A 487 25.27 19.79 -16.36
C THR A 487 24.80 21.01 -17.12
N ASP A 488 23.72 20.89 -17.91
CA ASP A 488 23.13 22.01 -18.65
C ASP A 488 21.67 21.71 -19.04
N ILE A 489 20.86 22.75 -19.22
CA ILE A 489 19.45 22.66 -19.63
C ILE A 489 19.10 23.88 -20.48
N TRP A 490 18.37 23.68 -21.58
CA TRP A 490 17.83 24.78 -22.38
C TRP A 490 16.47 24.46 -23.03
N PRO A 491 15.64 25.49 -23.31
CA PRO A 491 14.41 25.36 -24.09
C PRO A 491 14.64 24.76 -25.48
N ARG A 492 13.76 23.85 -25.88
CA ARG A 492 13.66 23.39 -27.27
C ARG A 492 13.04 24.52 -28.12
N PRO A 493 13.72 25.00 -29.18
CA PRO A 493 13.18 26.06 -30.02
C PRO A 493 11.95 25.61 -30.81
N CYS A 494 11.03 26.54 -31.06
CA CYS A 494 9.94 26.36 -32.02
C CYS A 494 10.52 26.15 -33.43
N ALA A 495 10.09 25.08 -34.10
CA ALA A 495 10.54 24.77 -35.45
C ALA A 495 9.73 25.48 -36.55
N ASN A 496 8.58 26.07 -36.21
CA ASN A 496 7.77 26.83 -37.15
C ASN A 496 8.47 28.17 -37.50
N PRO A 497 8.80 28.42 -38.79
CA PRO A 497 9.51 29.64 -39.19
C PRO A 497 8.80 30.94 -38.82
N ALA A 498 7.48 30.91 -38.61
CA ALA A 498 6.70 32.07 -38.18
C ALA A 498 7.09 32.57 -36.78
N PHE A 499 7.73 31.73 -35.96
CA PHE A 499 8.09 32.01 -34.57
C PHE A 499 9.58 31.77 -34.29
N ALA A 500 10.43 32.02 -35.29
CA ALA A 500 11.87 31.79 -35.19
C ALA A 500 12.48 32.46 -33.94
N GLY A 501 13.29 31.70 -33.19
CA GLY A 501 13.98 32.15 -31.98
C GLY A 501 13.16 32.05 -30.68
N LYS A 502 11.90 31.64 -30.77
CA LYS A 502 10.99 31.47 -29.62
C LYS A 502 10.90 30.02 -29.18
N SER A 503 10.46 29.82 -27.94
CA SER A 503 9.96 28.58 -27.38
C SER A 503 8.61 28.85 -26.73
N PHE A 504 7.74 27.84 -26.72
CA PHE A 504 6.40 27.96 -26.17
C PHE A 504 6.13 26.84 -25.20
N GLY A 505 5.29 27.14 -24.22
CA GLY A 505 4.84 26.17 -23.23
C GLY A 505 3.39 26.36 -22.88
N SER A 506 2.81 25.34 -22.26
CA SER A 506 1.44 25.31 -21.78
C SER A 506 1.44 25.31 -20.25
N ASN A 507 0.46 25.95 -19.63
CA ASN A 507 0.12 25.67 -18.25
C ASN A 507 -1.36 25.34 -18.21
N ALA A 508 -1.67 24.10 -17.83
CA ALA A 508 -3.02 23.57 -17.80
C ALA A 508 -3.52 23.54 -16.36
N ALA A 509 -4.43 24.45 -16.03
CA ALA A 509 -5.23 24.33 -14.82
C ALA A 509 -6.24 23.20 -15.01
N ALA A 510 -5.92 22.03 -14.48
CA ALA A 510 -6.54 20.77 -14.87
C ALA A 510 -7.49 20.19 -13.81
N TRP A 511 -8.27 19.16 -14.18
CA TRP A 511 -9.25 18.55 -13.30
C TRP A 511 -8.66 17.74 -12.13
N TRP A 512 -7.40 17.30 -12.27
CA TRP A 512 -6.64 16.64 -11.21
C TRP A 512 -5.92 17.61 -10.27
N GLY A 513 -5.86 18.90 -10.63
CA GLY A 513 -5.21 19.91 -9.81
C GLY A 513 -5.91 20.13 -8.48
N PHE A 514 -5.13 20.47 -7.45
CA PHE A 514 -5.61 20.67 -6.08
C PHE A 514 -6.72 21.73 -5.98
N GLN A 515 -6.63 22.78 -6.81
CA GLN A 515 -7.60 23.88 -6.91
C GLN A 515 -8.95 23.52 -7.51
N TYR A 516 -9.09 22.38 -8.21
CA TYR A 516 -10.19 22.16 -9.15
C TYR A 516 -11.59 22.23 -8.51
N ASN A 517 -11.72 21.85 -7.23
CA ASN A 517 -12.98 21.90 -6.49
C ASN A 517 -13.19 23.22 -5.72
N ASP A 518 -12.25 24.18 -5.81
CA ASP A 518 -12.25 25.44 -5.05
C ASP A 518 -12.39 26.69 -5.96
N LEU A 519 -12.79 26.51 -7.22
CA LEU A 519 -13.02 27.62 -8.15
C LEU A 519 -14.23 28.47 -7.74
N ILE A 520 -14.03 29.78 -7.64
CA ILE A 520 -15.08 30.73 -7.23
C ILE A 520 -15.87 31.34 -8.41
N ASP A 521 -15.22 31.53 -9.56
CA ASP A 521 -15.87 32.10 -10.75
C ASP A 521 -16.68 31.03 -11.50
N PRO A 522 -17.83 31.37 -12.10
CA PRO A 522 -18.56 30.44 -12.96
C PRO A 522 -17.88 30.23 -14.34
N PRO A 523 -18.02 29.02 -14.93
CA PRO A 523 -18.56 27.80 -14.32
C PRO A 523 -17.59 27.22 -13.27
N GLY A 524 -18.13 26.71 -12.17
CA GLY A 524 -17.36 26.24 -11.00
C GLY A 524 -16.55 24.96 -11.20
N LYS A 525 -16.71 24.27 -12.35
CA LYS A 525 -15.82 23.20 -12.82
C LYS A 525 -15.43 23.49 -14.25
N ARG A 526 -14.15 23.70 -14.49
CA ARG A 526 -13.57 23.98 -15.81
C ARG A 526 -12.09 23.76 -15.78
N GLU A 527 -11.55 23.48 -16.96
CA GLU A 527 -10.11 23.46 -17.19
C GLU A 527 -9.72 24.66 -18.04
N THR A 528 -8.51 25.18 -17.83
CA THR A 528 -8.01 26.36 -18.54
C THR A 528 -6.57 26.15 -18.92
N ILE A 529 -6.27 26.31 -20.20
CA ILE A 529 -4.92 26.27 -20.75
C ILE A 529 -4.44 27.71 -20.96
N THR A 530 -3.23 28.01 -20.49
CA THR A 530 -2.56 29.29 -20.74
C THR A 530 -1.27 29.02 -21.49
N ILE A 531 -1.13 29.60 -22.69
CA ILE A 531 0.06 29.47 -23.53
C ILE A 531 1.04 30.59 -23.21
N PHE A 532 2.29 30.24 -22.99
CA PHE A 532 3.39 31.18 -22.73
C PHE A 532 4.41 31.17 -23.86
N GLU A 533 5.09 32.31 -24.00
CA GLU A 533 6.24 32.51 -24.87
C GLU A 533 7.48 32.86 -24.05
N THR A 534 8.62 32.33 -24.49
CA THR A 534 9.95 32.72 -24.04
C THR A 534 10.92 32.73 -25.23
N ASP A 535 11.99 33.52 -25.15
CA ASP A 535 13.11 33.37 -26.08
C ASP A 535 13.97 32.17 -25.65
N ALA A 536 14.66 31.52 -26.58
CA ALA A 536 15.44 30.30 -26.30
C ALA A 536 16.53 30.44 -25.20
N ARG A 537 16.85 31.67 -24.78
CA ARG A 537 17.79 31.99 -23.67
C ARG A 537 17.24 32.99 -22.66
N ALA A 538 15.95 33.31 -22.69
CA ALA A 538 15.38 34.28 -21.77
C ALA A 538 15.23 33.70 -20.36
N GLU A 539 15.46 34.55 -19.36
CA GLU A 539 15.30 34.22 -17.93
C GLU A 539 13.84 34.33 -17.47
N THR A 540 12.91 34.69 -18.36
CA THR A 540 11.50 34.82 -18.03
C THR A 540 10.59 34.44 -19.19
N ALA A 541 9.41 33.92 -18.89
CA ALA A 541 8.32 33.72 -19.85
C ALA A 541 7.17 34.71 -19.60
N HIS A 542 6.35 34.94 -20.62
CA HIS A 542 5.12 35.74 -20.50
C HIS A 542 3.95 35.04 -21.19
N ALA A 543 2.75 35.26 -20.67
CA ALA A 543 1.55 34.66 -21.22
C ALA A 543 1.13 35.35 -22.53
N LEU A 544 0.77 34.56 -23.54
CA LEU A 544 0.24 35.06 -24.80
C LEU A 544 -1.28 35.14 -24.76
N TYR A 545 -1.91 34.02 -24.40
CA TYR A 545 -3.34 33.88 -24.34
C TYR A 545 -3.71 32.69 -23.45
N SER A 546 -4.96 32.66 -22.99
CA SER A 546 -5.55 31.46 -22.40
C SER A 546 -6.83 31.07 -23.11
N TYR A 547 -7.26 29.83 -22.94
CA TYR A 547 -8.58 29.36 -23.34
C TYR A 547 -9.09 28.34 -22.34
N ARG A 548 -10.41 28.20 -22.27
CA ARG A 548 -11.04 27.12 -21.50
C ARG A 548 -11.07 25.87 -22.38
N TRP A 549 -10.77 24.72 -21.79
CA TRP A 549 -10.99 23.46 -22.48
C TRP A 549 -12.47 23.34 -22.88
N THR A 550 -12.71 22.98 -24.14
CA THR A 550 -14.01 22.55 -24.65
C THR A 550 -13.87 21.09 -25.07
N PRO A 551 -14.95 20.29 -25.12
CA PRO A 551 -14.84 18.90 -25.53
C PRO A 551 -14.12 18.76 -26.88
N GLN A 552 -13.05 17.98 -26.88
CA GLN A 552 -12.26 17.71 -28.09
C GLN A 552 -12.58 16.31 -28.60
N THR A 553 -12.63 16.12 -29.91
CA THR A 553 -12.76 14.79 -30.52
C THR A 553 -11.43 14.42 -31.15
N ASP A 554 -10.83 13.32 -30.69
CA ASP A 554 -9.57 12.85 -31.21
C ASP A 554 -9.71 12.33 -32.66
N PRO A 555 -8.60 12.11 -33.39
CA PRO A 555 -8.66 11.62 -34.77
C PRO A 555 -9.35 10.26 -34.93
N PHE A 556 -9.45 9.44 -33.88
CA PHE A 556 -10.18 8.16 -33.89
C PHE A 556 -11.67 8.31 -33.57
N GLY A 557 -12.15 9.52 -33.30
CA GLY A 557 -13.55 9.83 -33.04
C GLY A 557 -13.93 9.71 -31.56
N VAL A 558 -12.98 9.52 -30.64
CA VAL A 558 -13.25 9.51 -29.21
C VAL A 558 -13.39 10.95 -28.72
N ARG A 559 -14.45 11.21 -27.95
CA ARG A 559 -14.72 12.54 -27.39
C ARG A 559 -14.18 12.64 -25.96
N HIS A 560 -13.41 13.69 -25.71
CA HIS A 560 -12.76 14.03 -24.46
C HIS A 560 -13.38 15.30 -23.86
N ASP A 561 -14.33 15.12 -22.93
CA ASP A 561 -15.02 16.24 -22.27
C ASP A 561 -14.10 17.03 -21.31
N THR A 562 -13.08 16.36 -20.79
CA THR A 562 -11.99 16.92 -19.98
C THR A 562 -10.65 16.51 -20.55
N MET A 563 -9.53 17.03 -20.04
CA MET A 563 -8.18 16.57 -20.37
C MET A 563 -7.93 15.18 -19.75
N ASP A 564 -8.54 14.13 -20.29
CA ASP A 564 -8.51 12.78 -19.70
C ASP A 564 -7.63 11.77 -20.45
N TYR A 565 -7.03 12.21 -21.56
CA TYR A 565 -6.07 11.45 -22.34
C TYR A 565 -4.97 12.38 -22.88
N PRO A 566 -3.68 12.03 -22.72
CA PRO A 566 -2.59 12.94 -23.06
C PRO A 566 -2.41 13.09 -24.57
N GLY A 567 -2.03 14.29 -25.02
CA GLY A 567 -1.69 14.58 -26.42
C GLY A 567 -2.87 14.45 -27.37
N VAL A 568 -4.09 14.78 -26.94
CA VAL A 568 -5.25 14.95 -27.83
C VAL A 568 -5.06 16.27 -28.61
N PRO A 569 -5.14 16.27 -29.95
CA PRO A 569 -5.06 17.50 -30.74
C PRO A 569 -6.20 18.45 -30.40
N VAL A 570 -5.90 19.68 -29.99
CA VAL A 570 -6.91 20.70 -29.74
C VAL A 570 -7.33 21.34 -31.06
N ASP A 571 -8.62 21.27 -31.39
CA ASP A 571 -9.21 22.03 -32.48
C ASP A 571 -9.40 23.49 -32.04
N HIS A 572 -8.48 24.35 -32.48
CA HIS A 572 -8.51 25.77 -32.16
C HIS A 572 -9.75 26.52 -32.69
N ALA A 573 -10.56 25.93 -33.59
CA ALA A 573 -11.84 26.50 -34.02
C ALA A 573 -12.96 26.31 -32.97
N THR A 574 -12.78 25.39 -32.03
CA THR A 574 -13.78 25.05 -30.99
C THR A 574 -13.57 25.76 -29.66
N ILE A 575 -12.50 26.56 -29.55
CA ILE A 575 -12.12 27.27 -28.32
C ILE A 575 -12.21 28.79 -28.52
N GLU A 576 -12.33 29.51 -27.40
CA GLU A 576 -12.27 30.97 -27.37
C GLU A 576 -10.96 31.42 -26.72
N LYS A 577 -10.06 32.03 -27.50
CA LYS A 577 -8.78 32.55 -26.99
C LYS A 577 -8.98 33.93 -26.35
N ARG A 578 -8.51 34.07 -25.11
CA ARG A 578 -8.43 35.33 -24.37
C ARG A 578 -7.00 35.84 -24.38
N VAL A 579 -6.78 36.98 -25.04
CA VAL A 579 -5.49 37.68 -25.08
C VAL A 579 -5.37 38.69 -23.94
N GLY A 580 -4.15 39.17 -23.66
CA GLY A 580 -3.90 40.15 -22.59
C GLY A 580 -4.02 39.58 -21.18
N VAL A 581 -3.99 38.25 -21.06
CA VAL A 581 -3.97 37.54 -19.77
C VAL A 581 -2.63 37.75 -19.08
N LEU A 582 -2.63 37.87 -17.76
CA LEU A 582 -1.42 38.12 -16.96
C LEU A 582 -0.59 39.32 -17.48
N ALA A 583 -1.24 40.37 -17.98
CA ALA A 583 -0.57 41.55 -18.52
C ALA A 583 0.39 42.17 -17.48
N GLY A 584 1.64 42.41 -17.91
CA GLY A 584 2.70 42.95 -17.05
C GLY A 584 3.41 41.93 -16.16
N VAL A 585 2.96 40.67 -16.12
CA VAL A 585 3.61 39.59 -15.35
C VAL A 585 4.74 38.97 -16.18
N ARG A 586 5.84 38.65 -15.51
CA ARG A 586 6.98 37.87 -16.04
C ARG A 586 7.24 36.71 -15.10
N VAL A 587 7.12 35.49 -15.62
CA VAL A 587 7.35 34.28 -14.84
C VAL A 587 8.84 33.94 -14.91
N PRO A 588 9.57 33.85 -13.78
CA PRO A 588 11.00 33.56 -13.79
C PRO A 588 11.28 32.12 -14.23
N ALA A 589 12.34 31.94 -14.99
CA ALA A 589 12.82 30.63 -15.40
C ALA A 589 13.31 29.83 -14.19
N ARG A 590 12.85 28.58 -14.12
CA ARG A 590 13.31 27.55 -13.20
C ARG A 590 13.33 26.25 -13.99
N LEU A 591 14.19 26.17 -15.01
CA LEU A 591 14.20 25.05 -15.95
C LEU A 591 14.53 23.75 -15.19
N HIS A 592 13.69 22.74 -15.31
CA HIS A 592 13.89 21.44 -14.67
C HIS A 592 13.12 20.34 -15.41
N PHE A 593 13.39 19.09 -15.03
CA PHE A 593 12.61 17.94 -15.48
C PHE A 593 11.80 17.44 -14.29
N GLY A 594 10.47 17.49 -14.39
CA GLY A 594 9.56 16.93 -13.40
C GLY A 594 9.75 15.43 -13.25
N PHE A 595 9.97 14.75 -14.39
CA PHE A 595 10.16 13.32 -14.49
C PHE A 595 11.61 12.90 -14.74
N MET A 596 12.24 12.26 -13.75
CA MET A 596 13.50 11.54 -13.89
C MET A 596 13.46 10.25 -13.07
N ALA A 597 13.63 9.10 -13.71
CA ALA A 597 13.38 7.81 -13.07
C ALA A 597 14.33 6.70 -13.51
N VAL A 598 14.59 5.77 -12.60
CA VAL A 598 15.04 4.41 -12.93
C VAL A 598 13.84 3.47 -12.89
N ALA A 599 13.89 2.33 -13.59
CA ALA A 599 12.75 1.42 -13.61
C ALA A 599 12.58 0.70 -12.25
N PRO A 600 11.37 0.73 -11.65
CA PRO A 600 11.08 -0.02 -10.43
C PRO A 600 10.96 -1.54 -10.70
N ARG A 601 11.06 -2.33 -9.63
CA ARG A 601 10.99 -3.80 -9.71
C ARG A 601 9.58 -4.37 -9.50
N GLU A 602 8.69 -3.61 -8.87
CA GLU A 602 7.44 -4.08 -8.28
C GLU A 602 6.34 -4.42 -9.31
N SER A 603 6.34 -3.77 -10.48
CA SER A 603 5.34 -3.99 -11.53
C SER A 603 5.99 -3.93 -12.91
N GLU A 604 5.38 -4.61 -13.88
CA GLU A 604 5.85 -4.56 -15.26
C GLU A 604 5.56 -3.21 -15.92
N LEU A 605 4.35 -2.68 -15.75
CA LEU A 605 3.96 -1.34 -16.16
C LEU A 605 3.65 -0.52 -14.92
N VAL A 606 4.23 0.66 -14.82
CA VAL A 606 4.05 1.61 -13.71
C VAL A 606 3.62 2.94 -14.29
N ASP A 607 2.47 3.45 -13.87
CA ASP A 607 1.95 4.79 -14.16
C ASP A 607 3.04 5.85 -13.93
N SER A 608 3.27 6.72 -14.93
CA SER A 608 4.30 7.76 -14.85
C SER A 608 3.94 8.94 -13.94
N ILE A 609 2.69 9.06 -13.49
CA ILE A 609 2.23 10.17 -12.65
C ILE A 609 2.79 10.06 -11.23
N PRO A 610 2.55 9.00 -10.43
CA PRO A 610 2.96 9.05 -9.03
C PRO A 610 4.47 8.88 -8.86
N PRO A 611 5.18 9.79 -8.18
CA PRO A 611 6.57 9.56 -7.82
C PRO A 611 6.72 8.44 -6.79
N GLY A 612 7.94 7.94 -6.67
CA GLY A 612 8.28 6.95 -5.65
C GLY A 612 9.78 6.91 -5.34
N TYR A 613 10.21 5.84 -4.68
CA TYR A 613 11.63 5.64 -4.33
C TYR A 613 12.55 5.69 -5.57
N PHE A 614 12.04 5.31 -6.73
CA PHE A 614 12.73 5.25 -8.02
C PHE A 614 12.86 6.59 -8.75
N GLY A 615 12.39 7.69 -8.14
CA GLY A 615 12.22 8.99 -8.80
C GLY A 615 10.82 9.09 -9.39
N GLY A 616 10.72 9.33 -10.70
CA GLY A 616 9.44 9.57 -11.38
C GLY A 616 9.10 11.05 -11.42
N ASN A 617 7.81 11.38 -11.36
CA ASN A 617 7.28 12.75 -11.34
C ASN A 617 7.45 13.41 -9.97
N VAL A 618 8.69 13.80 -9.67
CA VAL A 618 9.01 14.40 -8.38
C VAL A 618 8.57 15.87 -8.34
N ASP A 619 8.61 16.54 -9.50
CA ASP A 619 8.16 17.92 -9.71
C ASP A 619 8.80 18.90 -8.72
N ASN A 620 10.11 18.74 -8.51
CA ASN A 620 10.89 19.69 -7.74
C ASN A 620 11.68 20.58 -8.68
N TRP A 621 11.28 21.87 -8.74
CA TRP A 621 11.91 22.86 -9.62
C TRP A 621 13.42 23.05 -9.39
N ARG A 622 13.93 22.58 -8.25
CA ARG A 622 15.35 22.60 -7.90
C ARG A 622 16.17 21.55 -8.64
N ALA A 623 15.55 20.57 -9.31
CA ALA A 623 16.23 19.59 -10.16
C ALA A 623 16.69 20.22 -11.50
N THR A 624 17.59 21.19 -11.37
CA THR A 624 18.00 22.12 -12.43
C THR A 624 19.49 21.99 -12.73
N LYS A 625 19.98 22.80 -13.67
CA LYS A 625 21.40 22.90 -14.02
C LYS A 625 22.27 23.12 -12.77
N GLY A 626 23.36 22.35 -12.68
CA GLY A 626 24.32 22.41 -11.58
C GLY A 626 23.95 21.54 -10.37
N THR A 627 22.83 20.83 -10.44
CA THR A 627 22.40 19.91 -9.37
C THR A 627 22.64 18.46 -9.74
N THR A 628 22.64 17.59 -8.72
CA THR A 628 22.86 16.16 -8.87
C THR A 628 21.74 15.38 -8.20
N LEU A 629 21.06 14.53 -8.97
CA LEU A 629 20.01 13.64 -8.47
C LEU A 629 20.58 12.23 -8.26
N TYR A 630 20.28 11.63 -7.12
CA TYR A 630 20.67 10.26 -6.79
C TYR A 630 19.43 9.36 -6.74
N LEU A 631 19.44 8.28 -7.52
CA LEU A 631 18.33 7.35 -7.67
C LEU A 631 18.74 5.92 -7.28
N PRO A 632 18.01 5.24 -6.37
CA PRO A 632 18.30 3.86 -6.00
C PRO A 632 17.93 2.88 -7.13
N VAL A 633 18.90 2.09 -7.57
CA VAL A 633 18.72 1.11 -8.65
C VAL A 633 17.97 -0.12 -8.13
N ALA A 634 16.88 -0.50 -8.81
CA ALA A 634 16.06 -1.66 -8.43
C ALA A 634 16.08 -2.82 -9.44
N VAL A 635 16.56 -2.57 -10.67
CA VAL A 635 16.64 -3.57 -11.74
C VAL A 635 17.99 -3.50 -12.46
N PRO A 636 18.46 -4.59 -13.08
CA PRO A 636 19.68 -4.57 -13.88
C PRO A 636 19.66 -3.49 -14.95
N GLY A 637 20.77 -2.78 -15.09
CA GLY A 637 20.93 -1.70 -16.06
C GLY A 637 20.30 -0.36 -15.66
N ALA A 638 19.63 -0.27 -14.51
CA ALA A 638 18.85 0.87 -14.01
C ALA A 638 17.66 1.32 -14.88
N LEU A 639 17.80 1.29 -16.21
CA LEU A 639 16.79 1.67 -17.20
C LEU A 639 16.29 3.11 -16.97
N PHE A 640 17.22 4.06 -17.03
CA PHE A 640 16.97 5.47 -16.75
C PHE A 640 16.14 6.14 -17.84
N SER A 641 15.04 6.81 -17.49
CA SER A 641 14.21 7.61 -18.41
C SER A 641 14.00 9.01 -17.86
N ILE A 642 13.81 9.98 -18.76
CA ILE A 642 13.61 11.39 -18.44
C ILE A 642 12.50 12.00 -19.30
N GLY A 643 11.71 12.89 -18.73
CA GLY A 643 10.53 13.48 -19.36
C GLY A 643 10.05 14.72 -18.62
N ASP A 644 8.78 15.06 -18.87
CA ASP A 644 8.05 16.13 -18.17
C ASP A 644 8.85 17.43 -17.99
N PRO A 645 9.28 18.06 -19.10
CA PRO A 645 10.16 19.22 -19.04
C PRO A 645 9.41 20.51 -18.71
N HIS A 646 9.90 21.26 -17.72
CA HIS A 646 9.24 22.44 -17.17
C HIS A 646 10.11 23.68 -17.30
N PHE A 647 9.55 24.77 -17.84
CA PHE A 647 10.22 26.07 -17.83
C PHE A 647 10.20 26.71 -16.43
N ALA A 648 9.10 26.57 -15.70
CA ALA A 648 8.94 27.14 -14.37
C ALA A 648 7.86 26.40 -13.59
N GLN A 649 8.02 26.31 -12.28
CA GLN A 649 7.02 25.76 -11.36
C GLN A 649 7.14 26.43 -9.98
N GLY A 650 6.03 26.46 -9.26
CA GLY A 650 5.99 26.79 -7.84
C GLY A 650 5.98 25.54 -6.98
N ASP A 651 6.53 25.63 -5.77
CA ASP A 651 6.38 24.59 -4.75
C ASP A 651 4.87 24.35 -4.49
N GLY A 652 4.40 23.14 -4.77
CA GLY A 652 3.02 22.69 -4.65
C GLY A 652 2.31 22.37 -5.96
N GLU A 653 2.76 22.90 -7.10
CA GLU A 653 2.16 22.64 -8.43
C GLU A 653 0.62 22.69 -8.42
N ILE A 654 0.10 23.76 -7.83
CA ILE A 654 -1.28 23.80 -7.32
C ILE A 654 -2.33 23.50 -8.38
N ASN A 655 -2.10 23.94 -9.62
CA ASN A 655 -3.10 23.79 -10.69
C ASN A 655 -3.04 22.45 -11.44
N GLY A 656 -2.14 21.57 -11.04
CA GLY A 656 -1.94 20.24 -11.61
C GLY A 656 -0.82 20.13 -12.64
N THR A 657 -0.26 21.26 -13.11
CA THR A 657 0.86 21.25 -14.07
C THR A 657 1.81 22.42 -13.82
N ALA A 658 3.03 22.30 -14.30
CA ALA A 658 3.99 23.38 -14.34
C ALA A 658 3.73 24.30 -15.55
N LEU A 659 4.70 25.18 -15.85
CA LEU A 659 4.83 25.70 -17.21
C LEU A 659 5.54 24.66 -18.08
N GLU A 660 4.73 23.79 -18.67
CA GLU A 660 5.06 22.67 -19.53
C GLU A 660 5.73 23.13 -20.82
N LEU A 661 7.02 22.88 -20.99
CA LEU A 661 7.79 23.37 -22.13
C LEU A 661 8.90 22.39 -22.47
N SER A 662 8.95 21.91 -23.72
CA SER A 662 9.99 20.98 -24.18
C SER A 662 11.40 21.51 -23.92
N LEU A 663 12.25 20.70 -23.28
CA LEU A 663 13.63 21.04 -22.94
C LEU A 663 14.61 20.09 -23.61
N THR A 664 15.89 20.46 -23.63
CA THR A 664 17.00 19.55 -23.86
C THR A 664 17.98 19.71 -22.71
N GLY A 665 18.45 18.59 -22.17
CA GLY A 665 19.38 18.56 -21.04
C GLY A 665 20.66 17.84 -21.38
N GLN A 666 21.73 18.15 -20.66
CA GLN A 666 22.99 17.41 -20.69
C GLN A 666 23.27 16.81 -19.32
N PHE A 667 23.51 15.51 -19.27
CA PHE A 667 23.62 14.73 -18.04
C PHE A 667 24.91 13.94 -18.01
N ARG A 668 25.53 13.83 -16.83
CA ARG A 668 26.54 12.80 -16.58
C ARG A 668 25.93 11.71 -15.71
N LEU A 669 25.99 10.48 -16.18
CA LEU A 669 25.44 9.32 -15.48
C LEU A 669 26.57 8.55 -14.81
N ILE A 670 26.60 8.47 -13.48
CA ILE A 670 27.65 7.81 -12.70
C ILE A 670 27.00 6.73 -11.84
N LEU A 671 27.50 5.50 -11.97
CA LEU A 671 27.06 4.37 -11.16
C LEU A 671 27.91 4.25 -9.89
N HIS A 672 27.24 4.12 -8.75
CA HIS A 672 27.84 3.82 -7.45
C HIS A 672 27.45 2.41 -7.01
N LYS A 673 28.44 1.54 -6.84
CA LYS A 673 28.20 0.13 -6.52
C LYS A 673 27.88 -0.09 -5.05
N SER A 674 26.85 -0.90 -4.80
CA SER A 674 26.51 -1.35 -3.45
C SER A 674 27.66 -2.11 -2.80
N GLY A 675 27.91 -1.87 -1.50
CA GLY A 675 28.95 -2.55 -0.74
C GLY A 675 30.39 -2.12 -1.04
N GLN A 676 30.60 -1.18 -1.98
CA GLN A 676 31.90 -0.53 -2.18
C GLN A 676 31.98 0.78 -1.39
N ALA A 677 33.19 1.26 -1.14
CA ALA A 677 33.40 2.57 -0.51
C ALA A 677 32.74 3.65 -1.38
N THR A 678 31.74 4.33 -0.82
CA THR A 678 30.95 5.37 -1.50
C THR A 678 30.78 6.57 -0.57
N LYS A 679 30.18 7.65 -1.08
CA LYS A 679 29.87 8.84 -0.28
C LYS A 679 28.85 8.45 0.81
N PRO A 680 28.96 8.92 2.06
CA PRO A 680 28.08 8.50 3.16
C PRO A 680 26.58 8.63 2.88
N HIS A 681 26.16 9.65 2.14
CA HIS A 681 24.76 9.89 1.77
C HIS A 681 24.18 8.94 0.72
N LEU A 682 25.03 8.11 0.09
CA LEU A 682 24.60 7.09 -0.87
C LEU A 682 24.42 5.73 -0.21
N GLU A 683 25.00 5.54 0.97
CA GLU A 683 24.89 4.29 1.70
C GLU A 683 23.46 4.09 2.22
N GLY A 684 22.68 3.22 1.58
CA GLY A 684 21.31 2.95 2.06
C GLY A 684 20.27 3.94 1.63
N LEU A 685 20.59 4.69 0.58
CA LEU A 685 19.65 5.55 -0.10
C LEU A 685 18.45 4.72 -0.56
N GLY A 686 17.27 5.06 -0.03
CA GLY A 686 16.01 4.39 -0.32
C GLY A 686 14.94 5.33 -0.88
N HIS A 687 15.33 6.56 -1.25
CA HIS A 687 14.48 7.60 -1.82
C HIS A 687 15.33 8.51 -2.73
N PRO A 688 14.71 9.32 -3.60
CA PRO A 688 15.43 10.31 -4.38
C PRO A 688 16.09 11.35 -3.46
N LEU A 689 17.37 11.62 -3.69
CA LEU A 689 18.13 12.67 -3.01
C LEU A 689 18.66 13.63 -4.06
N LEU A 690 18.41 14.93 -3.87
CA LEU A 690 18.95 15.97 -4.72
C LEU A 690 20.03 16.75 -3.95
N GLU A 691 21.12 17.05 -4.63
CA GLU A 691 22.26 17.78 -4.11
C GLU A 691 22.51 19.04 -4.95
N THR A 692 22.67 20.17 -4.26
CA THR A 692 23.19 21.42 -4.84
C THR A 692 24.59 21.70 -4.27
N ALA A 693 25.23 22.79 -4.69
CA ALA A 693 26.50 23.19 -4.10
C ALA A 693 26.36 23.49 -2.59
N GLU A 694 25.20 23.99 -2.15
CA GLU A 694 24.96 24.48 -0.79
C GLU A 694 24.00 23.62 0.04
N GLU A 695 23.21 22.75 -0.58
CA GLU A 695 22.06 22.11 0.07
C GLU A 695 21.94 20.61 -0.26
N TRP A 696 21.40 19.86 0.69
CA TRP A 696 20.80 18.55 0.49
C TRP A 696 19.29 18.70 0.49
N ILE A 697 18.62 18.11 -0.50
CA ILE A 697 17.17 18.17 -0.65
C ILE A 697 16.63 16.74 -0.68
N LEU A 698 15.95 16.36 0.40
CA LEU A 698 15.40 15.02 0.58
C LEU A 698 13.92 15.01 0.23
N HIS A 699 13.47 14.00 -0.51
CA HIS A 699 12.08 13.88 -0.92
C HIS A 699 11.35 12.84 -0.08
N GLY A 700 10.27 13.26 0.57
CA GLY A 700 9.29 12.38 1.19
C GLY A 700 7.97 12.43 0.42
N PHE A 701 7.35 11.28 0.23
CA PHE A 701 6.05 11.16 -0.43
C PHE A 701 5.01 10.60 0.54
N SER A 702 3.72 10.67 0.18
CA SER A 702 2.63 10.07 0.97
C SER A 702 2.95 8.61 1.34
N TYR A 703 3.55 7.88 0.40
CA TYR A 703 4.15 6.56 0.62
C TYR A 703 5.55 6.52 -0.01
N GLY A 704 6.57 6.09 0.74
CA GLY A 704 7.95 6.06 0.25
C GLY A 704 8.13 5.09 -0.92
N ASN A 705 7.52 3.91 -0.81
CA ASN A 705 7.37 2.96 -1.92
C ASN A 705 5.88 2.58 -2.05
N TYR A 706 5.10 3.43 -2.73
CA TYR A 706 3.66 3.23 -2.86
C TYR A 706 3.29 1.91 -3.56
N LEU A 707 4.07 1.49 -4.57
CA LEU A 707 3.85 0.22 -5.30
C LEU A 707 3.86 -0.97 -4.35
N ARG A 708 4.75 -0.95 -3.36
CA ARG A 708 4.85 -1.99 -2.33
C ARG A 708 3.89 -1.75 -1.17
N GLU A 709 3.82 -0.53 -0.64
CA GLU A 709 3.04 -0.18 0.56
C GLU A 709 1.52 -0.25 0.33
N LEU A 710 1.04 -0.09 -0.90
CA LEU A 710 -0.38 -0.22 -1.25
C LEU A 710 -0.71 -1.56 -1.93
N GLY A 711 0.31 -2.38 -2.22
CA GLY A 711 0.15 -3.73 -2.76
C GLY A 711 -0.41 -3.77 -4.17
N ARG A 712 -1.16 -4.83 -4.50
CA ARG A 712 -1.59 -5.13 -5.88
C ARG A 712 -2.37 -4.02 -6.58
N ASN A 713 -3.11 -3.20 -5.84
CA ASN A 713 -3.91 -2.10 -6.39
C ASN A 713 -3.24 -0.73 -6.19
N ALA A 714 -1.94 -0.69 -5.93
CA ALA A 714 -1.23 0.53 -5.58
C ALA A 714 -1.46 1.69 -6.56
N GLN A 715 -1.44 1.40 -7.86
CA GLN A 715 -1.54 2.41 -8.91
C GLN A 715 -2.94 3.03 -9.04
N SER A 716 -3.99 2.44 -8.44
CA SER A 716 -5.32 3.04 -8.37
C SER A 716 -5.66 3.58 -6.97
N GLU A 717 -5.18 2.92 -5.92
CA GLU A 717 -5.40 3.34 -4.53
C GLU A 717 -4.64 4.62 -4.17
N ILE A 718 -3.49 4.87 -4.81
CA ILE A 718 -2.64 6.02 -4.47
C ILE A 718 -3.37 7.36 -4.63
N TYR A 719 -4.20 7.50 -5.67
CA TYR A 719 -5.02 8.68 -5.94
C TYR A 719 -6.14 8.92 -4.91
N GLN A 720 -6.48 7.92 -4.10
CA GLN A 720 -7.49 8.02 -3.03
C GLN A 720 -6.86 8.25 -1.65
N ARG A 721 -5.53 8.10 -1.55
CA ARG A 721 -4.78 8.07 -0.28
C ARG A 721 -3.70 9.14 -0.19
N SER A 722 -3.70 10.10 -1.11
CA SER A 722 -2.80 11.26 -1.12
C SER A 722 -2.86 12.03 0.20
N SER A 723 -1.71 12.40 0.76
CA SER A 723 -1.68 13.14 2.03
C SER A 723 -0.35 13.88 2.25
N VAL A 724 -0.44 15.21 2.41
CA VAL A 724 0.71 16.05 2.81
C VAL A 724 1.19 15.66 4.21
N ASP A 725 0.29 15.26 5.11
CA ASP A 725 0.67 14.81 6.46
C ASP A 725 1.54 13.54 6.42
N LEU A 726 1.20 12.59 5.55
CA LEU A 726 2.02 11.39 5.36
C LEU A 726 3.36 11.73 4.69
N ALA A 727 3.33 12.59 3.67
CA ALA A 727 4.53 13.05 2.97
C ALA A 727 5.50 13.75 3.91
N LEU A 728 5.02 14.67 4.75
CA LEU A 728 5.82 15.36 5.76
C LEU A 728 6.42 14.38 6.77
N ARG A 729 5.66 13.38 7.25
CA ARG A 729 6.19 12.33 8.14
C ARG A 729 7.30 11.53 7.49
N ASN A 730 7.18 11.21 6.20
CA ASN A 730 8.20 10.45 5.48
C ASN A 730 9.43 11.31 5.16
N ALA A 731 9.26 12.60 4.81
CA ALA A 731 10.35 13.55 4.65
C ALA A 731 11.13 13.74 5.98
N PHE A 732 10.41 13.86 7.10
CA PHE A 732 11.00 13.89 8.44
C PHE A 732 11.84 12.64 8.72
N ARG A 733 11.29 11.45 8.48
CA ARG A 733 11.98 10.17 8.70
C ARG A 733 13.25 10.04 7.86
N ALA A 734 13.15 10.40 6.57
CA ALA A 734 14.29 10.43 5.65
C ALA A 734 15.38 11.38 6.15
N THR A 735 15.00 12.60 6.55
CA THR A 735 15.93 13.61 7.07
C THR A 735 16.60 13.17 8.36
N ARG A 736 15.82 12.63 9.31
CA ARG A 736 16.35 12.09 10.57
C ARG A 736 17.39 11.00 10.29
N LYS A 737 17.03 10.01 9.48
CA LYS A 737 17.95 8.92 9.09
C LYS A 737 19.22 9.47 8.45
N PHE A 738 19.06 10.38 7.48
CA PHE A 738 20.18 11.02 6.78
C PHE A 738 21.13 11.74 7.74
N LEU A 739 20.62 12.54 8.68
CA LEU A 739 21.43 13.25 9.66
C LEU A 739 22.17 12.28 10.61
N MET A 740 21.50 11.22 11.05
CA MET A 740 22.11 10.21 11.91
C MET A 740 23.19 9.39 11.19
N GLU A 741 22.96 9.01 9.93
CA GLU A 741 23.90 8.19 9.17
C GLU A 741 25.07 9.03 8.61
N CYS A 742 24.79 10.17 7.99
CA CYS A 742 25.80 10.97 7.29
C CYS A 742 26.60 11.88 8.21
N TYR A 743 25.94 12.45 9.23
CA TYR A 743 26.57 13.41 10.16
C TYR A 743 26.74 12.85 11.56
N ARG A 744 26.43 11.57 11.79
CA ARG A 744 26.65 10.84 13.05
C ARG A 744 25.98 11.50 14.25
N LEU A 745 24.87 12.21 14.04
CA LEU A 745 24.07 12.77 15.10
C LEU A 745 23.28 11.67 15.82
N SER A 746 23.09 11.82 17.13
CA SER A 746 22.08 11.04 17.86
C SER A 746 20.67 11.39 17.37
N GLU A 747 19.68 10.56 17.71
CA GLU A 747 18.29 10.87 17.35
C GLU A 747 17.85 12.21 17.95
N ASP A 748 18.13 12.46 19.24
CA ASP A 748 17.75 13.71 19.92
C ASP A 748 18.40 14.95 19.28
N GLU A 749 19.68 14.87 18.91
CA GLU A 749 20.38 15.95 18.18
C GLU A 749 19.79 16.18 16.79
N ALA A 750 19.47 15.10 16.06
CA ALA A 750 18.81 15.19 14.76
C ALA A 750 17.43 15.85 14.89
N LEU A 751 16.62 15.49 15.90
CA LEU A 751 15.31 16.10 16.15
C LEU A 751 15.42 17.61 16.47
N ALA A 752 16.41 17.99 17.29
CA ALA A 752 16.67 19.38 17.60
C ALA A 752 17.08 20.17 16.35
N LEU A 753 18.02 19.63 15.55
CA LEU A 753 18.49 20.28 14.32
C LEU A 753 17.38 20.40 13.27
N ILE A 754 16.59 19.34 13.06
CA ILE A 754 15.46 19.35 12.13
C ILE A 754 14.48 20.47 12.46
N SER A 755 14.21 20.68 13.76
CA SER A 755 13.24 21.68 14.20
C SER A 755 13.77 23.12 14.11
N LEU A 756 15.09 23.31 14.09
CA LEU A 756 15.72 24.64 14.19
C LEU A 756 16.38 25.12 12.88
N GLY A 757 16.76 24.20 11.99
CA GLY A 757 17.59 24.52 10.82
C GLY A 757 17.25 23.76 9.53
N VAL A 758 16.18 22.96 9.52
CA VAL A 758 15.71 22.28 8.30
C VAL A 758 14.36 22.86 7.89
N ASP A 759 14.26 23.26 6.63
CA ASP A 759 13.03 23.77 6.04
C ASP A 759 12.27 22.64 5.34
N PHE A 760 10.97 22.51 5.59
CA PHE A 760 10.09 21.59 4.86
C PHE A 760 9.16 22.37 3.94
N GLY A 761 9.15 22.01 2.65
CA GLY A 761 8.29 22.60 1.63
C GLY A 761 7.42 21.54 0.96
N VAL A 762 6.22 21.92 0.54
CA VAL A 762 5.38 21.05 -0.31
C VAL A 762 5.97 21.05 -1.71
N THR A 763 6.29 19.87 -2.25
CA THR A 763 6.83 19.74 -3.61
C THR A 763 5.72 19.84 -4.63
N GLN A 764 4.72 18.97 -4.51
CA GLN A 764 3.52 18.93 -5.33
C GLN A 764 2.35 18.31 -4.56
N VAL A 765 1.13 18.60 -5.01
CA VAL A 765 -0.13 18.00 -4.53
C VAL A 765 -1.04 17.57 -5.69
N ALA A 766 -0.46 17.14 -6.81
CA ALA A 766 -1.18 16.80 -8.04
C ALA A 766 -1.09 15.31 -8.43
N ASP A 767 -0.05 14.60 -8.01
CA ASP A 767 0.36 13.35 -8.69
C ASP A 767 -0.05 12.06 -7.98
N GLY A 768 -1.13 12.09 -7.20
CA GLY A 768 -1.55 10.98 -6.36
C GLY A 768 -0.61 10.75 -5.16
N ASN A 769 0.68 10.43 -5.37
CA ASN A 769 1.66 10.30 -4.29
C ASN A 769 2.29 11.65 -3.95
N TRP A 770 1.54 12.51 -3.24
CA TRP A 770 1.98 13.88 -2.94
C TRP A 770 3.33 13.96 -2.24
N GLY A 771 4.08 15.03 -2.53
CA GLY A 771 5.48 15.20 -2.12
C GLY A 771 5.71 16.36 -1.14
N VAL A 772 6.62 16.16 -0.21
CA VAL A 772 7.22 17.17 0.68
C VAL A 772 8.73 17.01 0.62
N HIS A 773 9.47 18.10 0.43
CA HIS A 773 10.92 18.10 0.46
C HIS A 773 11.46 18.75 1.73
N ALA A 774 12.60 18.25 2.21
CA ALA A 774 13.35 18.81 3.33
C ALA A 774 14.67 19.37 2.83
N ILE A 775 14.99 20.62 3.19
CA ILE A 775 16.20 21.33 2.77
C ILE A 775 17.17 21.41 3.95
N VAL A 776 18.33 20.79 3.79
CA VAL A 776 19.41 20.79 4.80
C VAL A 776 20.63 21.52 4.22
N ARG A 777 20.95 22.69 4.78
CA ARG A 777 22.11 23.49 4.34
C ARG A 777 23.42 22.85 4.76
N LYS A 778 24.34 22.64 3.79
CA LYS A 778 25.67 22.08 4.03
C LYS A 778 26.51 22.92 4.99
N THR A 779 26.32 24.24 5.00
CA THR A 779 27.05 25.18 5.88
C THR A 779 26.77 24.98 7.37
N MET A 780 25.71 24.24 7.74
CA MET A 780 25.45 23.90 9.15
C MET A 780 26.46 22.90 9.72
N PHE A 781 27.13 22.15 8.85
CA PHE A 781 28.12 21.17 9.24
C PHE A 781 29.51 21.76 8.95
N GLY A 782 30.36 21.87 9.97
CA GLY A 782 31.71 22.43 9.83
C GLY A 782 32.55 21.67 8.80
N GLN A 783 33.66 22.28 8.33
CA GLN A 783 34.59 21.69 7.33
C GLN A 783 35.26 20.35 7.73
N ALA A 784 34.86 19.71 8.83
CA ALA A 784 35.38 18.44 9.30
C ALA A 784 34.28 17.37 9.35
N ALA A 785 33.85 16.88 8.19
CA ALA A 785 33.15 15.60 8.04
C ALA A 785 33.24 15.07 6.60
N GLY A 786 34.43 15.14 5.99
CA GLY A 786 34.64 14.72 4.60
C GLY A 786 36.10 14.78 4.15
N ALA A 787 36.95 13.98 4.81
CA ALA A 787 38.20 13.46 4.24
C ALA A 787 38.16 11.94 4.36
#